data_AF-A0A7Y5LVU2-F1
#
_entry.id   AF-A0A7Y5LVU2-F1
#
_cell.length_a   1.000
_cell.length_b   1.000
_cell.length_c   1.000
_cell.angle_alpha   90.00
_cell.angle_beta   90.00
_cell.angle_gamma   90.00
#
_symmetry.space_group_name_H-M   'P 1'
#
loop_
_entity.id
_entity.type
_entity.pdbx_description
1 polymer ?
#
loop_
_entity_poly.entity_id
_entity_poly.type
_entity_poly.pdbx_seq_one_letter_code
_entity_poly.pdbx_strand_id
1 'polypeptide(L)'
;MGGTTEPGVPKRRKWGGVKKALVPRGKVPAGIRGLTRAMHGELASERAKKWDAEEIRDVGSWITRSPAWAISIALHFVAAVVLMNVVYFTQSEKVGQMFRMTLRASVPGGNQQGDQDTGIDGKDNEDSAPKGPKDPEKPESPAPVAEPPKDPGVITSTAPVRVDASDTSGKEGPGGIYAGRGGAGRGSALRQFGGDGQSEQAVIDGLEWLARHQEKNGAWLADGYERGCPRGDSCGSDDRGMSEYTGATTGLSILAFLGAGYSHKDDHLRPQGEGAPAVHAYTSTVARALKYLVREQGKDGLIDPSDNQNMYVHGIASLALVEGYSMTHDPELRGPAQRCVNLIVDTQQDNGGWDYGPVQSGRGDISITSWMVMCLRSARAANLAVPKRAWDRARKFTHASTDYQTGNIAYCVQGPPTRVTRGCNAMIAIGMATRAYLGMPEDQDLSKKMVDQILGAPPRYDEEAGHCANWGRLENRRGKSHASLYYTYYATLALFHHGGQAWDEWNAKMRACTLVTQAKTGHRKGSWDPVVWDGQWGGRVYTTAFNIMNLEVYYRYLPCYQVGSDFGLAKLVSDTEWDQVLEDARKGKFSEVTGREDGSRTEPVEPEAKPEPPKPTKDAAALIADLASGDMMTRRNAAKALTQKAEVSAIPALIHAAKTEPTSLRPVLVEYLGAYRESDEVIEYLISEVDSGDERIARAAHTALTAISGEQTMERSATAWRSWRNRLKEGKKK
;
A
#
# COMPACT_ATOMS: atom_id res chain seq x y z
N MET A 1 42.23 35.34 -45.94
CA MET A 1 42.35 36.03 -47.25
C MET A 1 41.20 35.49 -48.10
N GLY A 2 40.03 36.13 -48.21
CA GLY A 2 39.78 37.39 -48.93
C GLY A 2 39.84 37.11 -50.44
N GLY A 3 38.82 37.24 -51.29
CA GLY A 3 37.43 37.66 -51.18
C GLY A 3 36.80 37.65 -52.59
N THR A 4 35.45 37.59 -52.63
CA THR A 4 34.51 38.21 -53.59
C THR A 4 34.66 38.03 -55.12
N THR A 5 33.58 37.57 -55.78
CA THR A 5 32.85 38.31 -56.85
C THR A 5 31.47 37.67 -57.15
N GLU A 6 30.40 38.46 -57.03
CA GLU A 6 29.05 38.31 -57.66
C GLU A 6 29.05 39.04 -59.04
N PRO A 7 27.96 39.18 -59.85
CA PRO A 7 26.61 38.56 -59.90
C PRO A 7 26.13 38.17 -61.34
N GLY A 8 24.90 37.63 -61.51
CA GLY A 8 24.21 37.62 -62.83
C GLY A 8 22.94 36.74 -62.96
N VAL A 9 21.79 37.37 -63.25
CA VAL A 9 20.45 36.77 -63.53
C VAL A 9 20.17 36.91 -65.04
N PRO A 10 19.59 35.93 -65.79
CA PRO A 10 18.12 35.92 -66.07
C PRO A 10 17.43 34.56 -66.42
N LYS A 11 16.09 34.66 -66.58
CA LYS A 11 14.99 33.66 -66.65
C LYS A 11 14.82 32.85 -67.96
N ARG A 12 13.90 31.84 -67.86
CA ARG A 12 13.03 31.13 -68.87
C ARG A 12 13.67 29.86 -69.48
N ARG A 13 12.99 28.72 -69.77
CA ARG A 13 11.63 28.45 -70.30
C ARG A 13 11.25 26.94 -70.19
N LYS A 14 9.95 26.63 -70.27
CA LYS A 14 9.25 25.31 -70.27
C LYS A 14 9.53 24.42 -71.50
N TRP A 15 9.32 23.10 -71.35
CA TRP A 15 8.76 22.11 -72.31
C TRP A 15 8.06 21.00 -71.48
N GLY A 16 6.76 20.63 -71.59
CA GLY A 16 6.03 19.96 -72.70
C GLY A 16 6.40 18.46 -72.70
N GLY A 17 5.58 17.42 -72.54
CA GLY A 17 4.14 17.13 -72.71
C GLY A 17 4.01 15.76 -73.42
N VAL A 18 2.91 15.01 -73.19
CA VAL A 18 2.31 13.92 -74.04
C VAL A 18 2.37 12.43 -73.55
N LYS A 19 1.23 12.00 -72.96
CA LYS A 19 0.28 10.88 -73.25
C LYS A 19 0.70 9.43 -73.66
N LYS A 20 0.03 8.49 -72.93
CA LYS A 20 -0.71 7.24 -73.30
C LYS A 20 0.03 5.92 -73.65
N ALA A 21 -0.31 4.83 -72.93
CA ALA A 21 -0.98 3.60 -73.44
C ALA A 21 -1.22 2.53 -72.33
N LEU A 22 -2.19 1.63 -72.58
CA LEU A 22 -2.92 0.71 -71.70
C LEU A 22 -2.44 -0.77 -71.70
N VAL A 23 -2.65 -1.47 -70.56
CA VAL A 23 -3.21 -2.85 -70.31
C VAL A 23 -2.41 -4.12 -70.75
N PRO A 24 -2.30 -5.18 -69.90
CA PRO A 24 -3.20 -6.35 -69.97
C PRO A 24 -3.77 -6.89 -68.64
N ARG A 25 -4.90 -7.61 -68.79
CA ARG A 25 -5.72 -8.32 -67.79
C ARG A 25 -5.08 -9.62 -67.28
N GLY A 26 -5.42 -10.05 -66.06
CA GLY A 26 -5.18 -11.41 -65.54
C GLY A 26 -6.00 -11.74 -64.28
N LYS A 27 -6.59 -12.95 -64.23
CA LYS A 27 -7.70 -13.45 -63.39
C LYS A 27 -7.52 -13.49 -61.85
N VAL A 28 -8.67 -13.45 -61.17
CA VAL A 28 -8.91 -13.67 -59.72
C VAL A 28 -8.79 -15.16 -59.34
N PRO A 29 -8.06 -15.52 -58.25
CA PRO A 29 -8.17 -16.82 -57.60
C PRO A 29 -9.27 -16.86 -56.53
N ALA A 30 -10.00 -17.98 -56.51
CA ALA A 30 -11.06 -18.31 -55.56
C ALA A 30 -10.48 -18.54 -54.14
N GLY A 31 -11.12 -17.93 -53.13
CA GLY A 31 -10.75 -18.10 -51.73
C GLY A 31 -11.52 -17.22 -50.75
N ILE A 32 -12.24 -16.20 -51.23
CA ILE A 32 -13.06 -15.31 -50.39
C ILE A 32 -14.56 -15.61 -50.64
N ARG A 33 -14.96 -16.85 -50.37
CA ARG A 33 -16.38 -17.25 -50.21
C ARG A 33 -16.45 -18.21 -49.03
N GLY A 34 -16.33 -17.65 -47.84
CA GLY A 34 -16.38 -18.44 -46.61
C GLY A 34 -16.11 -17.59 -45.40
N LEU A 35 -16.85 -16.48 -45.24
CA LEU A 35 -16.95 -15.73 -43.97
C LEU A 35 -18.15 -14.76 -43.92
N THR A 36 -19.05 -14.79 -44.90
CA THR A 36 -20.31 -14.02 -44.90
C THR A 36 -21.51 -14.81 -44.35
N ARG A 37 -21.33 -15.84 -43.51
CA ARG A 37 -22.46 -16.63 -43.00
C ARG A 37 -22.39 -17.14 -41.56
N ALA A 38 -21.71 -16.44 -40.66
CA ALA A 38 -21.72 -16.80 -39.23
C ALA A 38 -21.78 -15.61 -38.25
N MET A 39 -22.32 -14.45 -38.66
CA MET A 39 -22.59 -13.33 -37.73
C MET A 39 -23.87 -12.55 -38.10
N HIS A 40 -24.93 -13.26 -38.47
CA HIS A 40 -26.29 -12.74 -38.35
C HIS A 40 -27.06 -13.66 -37.41
N GLY A 41 -27.10 -13.23 -36.15
CA GLY A 41 -27.82 -13.84 -35.03
C GLY A 41 -27.82 -12.84 -33.87
N GLU A 42 -28.81 -11.95 -33.91
CA GLU A 42 -29.45 -11.21 -32.80
C GLU A 42 -28.59 -10.50 -31.74
N LEU A 43 -28.35 -9.20 -31.97
CA LEU A 43 -28.73 -8.05 -31.11
C LEU A 43 -27.93 -6.81 -31.55
N ALA A 44 -28.33 -6.24 -32.68
CA ALA A 44 -27.89 -4.93 -33.13
C ALA A 44 -29.10 -4.11 -33.62
N SER A 45 -29.97 -3.75 -32.68
CA SER A 45 -30.75 -2.51 -32.73
C SER A 45 -30.26 -1.71 -31.52
N GLU A 46 -29.62 -0.55 -31.63
CA GLU A 46 -30.05 0.64 -32.36
C GLU A 46 -28.86 1.50 -32.84
N ARG A 47 -29.13 2.35 -33.85
CA ARG A 47 -28.31 3.46 -34.38
C ARG A 47 -27.03 3.11 -35.16
N ALA A 48 -27.22 2.62 -36.39
CA ALA A 48 -26.33 2.98 -37.51
C ALA A 48 -27.08 3.98 -38.41
N LYS A 49 -26.72 5.28 -38.34
CA LYS A 49 -27.20 6.28 -39.29
C LYS A 49 -26.60 5.97 -40.67
N LYS A 50 -27.45 5.68 -41.66
CA LYS A 50 -27.06 5.74 -43.08
C LYS A 50 -26.82 7.20 -43.43
N TRP A 51 -25.63 7.50 -43.95
CA TRP A 51 -25.27 8.83 -44.42
C TRP A 51 -26.05 9.13 -45.70
N ASP A 52 -26.62 10.33 -45.78
CA ASP A 52 -27.46 10.73 -46.91
C ASP A 52 -26.59 11.23 -48.08
N ALA A 53 -27.14 11.19 -49.30
CA ALA A 53 -26.39 11.51 -50.53
C ALA A 53 -25.87 12.97 -50.58
N GLU A 54 -26.40 13.86 -49.74
CA GLU A 54 -25.91 15.23 -49.54
C GLU A 54 -24.61 15.31 -48.73
N GLU A 55 -24.42 14.49 -47.69
CA GLU A 55 -23.21 14.49 -46.84
C GLU A 55 -21.97 14.01 -47.62
N ILE A 56 -22.15 13.08 -48.55
CA ILE A 56 -21.07 12.58 -49.42
C ILE A 56 -20.62 13.66 -50.41
N ARG A 57 -21.54 14.55 -50.83
CA ARG A 57 -21.22 15.67 -51.74
C ARG A 57 -20.36 16.74 -51.05
N ASP A 58 -20.48 16.87 -49.73
CA ASP A 58 -19.79 17.89 -48.96
C ASP A 58 -18.31 17.54 -48.69
N VAL A 59 -18.00 16.25 -48.51
CA VAL A 59 -16.62 15.75 -48.38
C VAL A 59 -15.80 15.97 -49.67
N GLY A 60 -16.42 15.78 -50.84
CA GLY A 60 -15.77 16.06 -52.13
C GLY A 60 -15.52 17.56 -52.37
N SER A 61 -16.41 18.42 -51.87
CA SER A 61 -16.26 19.89 -51.92
C SER A 61 -15.14 20.37 -50.99
N TRP A 62 -14.99 19.73 -49.83
CA TRP A 62 -13.95 20.05 -48.86
C TRP A 62 -12.54 19.71 -49.38
N ILE A 63 -12.36 18.57 -50.04
CA ILE A 63 -11.06 18.16 -50.60
C ILE A 63 -10.63 19.09 -51.74
N THR A 64 -11.58 19.61 -52.53
CA THR A 64 -11.26 20.49 -53.68
C THR A 64 -11.02 21.95 -53.29
N ARG A 65 -11.47 22.38 -52.10
CA ARG A 65 -11.31 23.75 -51.59
C ARG A 65 -10.24 23.91 -50.50
N SER A 66 -9.77 22.79 -49.94
CA SER A 66 -8.79 22.81 -48.86
C SER A 66 -7.36 23.05 -49.38
N PRO A 67 -6.56 23.89 -48.69
CA PRO A 67 -5.14 24.02 -48.98
C PRO A 67 -4.41 22.67 -48.86
N ALA A 68 -3.39 22.44 -49.68
CA ALA A 68 -2.63 21.18 -49.71
C ALA A 68 -2.05 20.77 -48.33
N TRP A 69 -1.73 21.74 -47.46
CA TRP A 69 -1.25 21.46 -46.11
C TRP A 69 -2.31 20.84 -45.20
N ALA A 70 -3.59 21.24 -45.32
CA ALA A 70 -4.68 20.70 -44.51
C ALA A 70 -5.03 19.26 -44.93
N ILE A 71 -5.00 18.98 -46.23
CA ILE A 71 -5.16 17.63 -46.79
C ILE A 71 -4.00 16.72 -46.32
N SER A 72 -2.78 17.24 -46.30
CA SER A 72 -1.61 16.52 -45.79
C SER A 72 -1.76 16.15 -44.31
N ILE A 73 -2.20 17.08 -43.45
CA ILE A 73 -2.43 16.78 -42.02
C ILE A 73 -3.48 15.69 -41.84
N ALA A 74 -4.60 15.74 -42.58
CA ALA A 74 -5.64 14.73 -42.51
C ALA A 74 -5.14 13.34 -42.96
N LEU A 75 -4.36 13.28 -44.05
CA LEU A 75 -3.74 12.03 -44.53
C LEU A 75 -2.75 11.45 -43.51
N HIS A 76 -1.91 12.29 -42.91
CA HIS A 76 -0.96 11.85 -41.88
C HIS A 76 -1.66 11.39 -40.61
N PHE A 77 -2.78 12.03 -40.23
CA PHE A 77 -3.60 11.59 -39.11
C PHE A 77 -4.21 10.20 -39.35
N VAL A 78 -4.80 9.97 -40.52
CA VAL A 78 -5.35 8.66 -40.89
C VAL A 78 -4.25 7.61 -40.99
N ALA A 79 -3.10 7.94 -41.59
CA ALA A 79 -1.95 7.04 -41.67
C ALA A 79 -1.41 6.70 -40.27
N ALA A 80 -1.36 7.66 -39.34
CA ALA A 80 -0.95 7.43 -37.96
C ALA A 80 -1.93 6.51 -37.22
N VAL A 81 -3.24 6.69 -37.42
CA VAL A 81 -4.26 5.81 -36.84
C VAL A 81 -4.14 4.39 -37.41
N VAL A 82 -3.93 4.24 -38.73
CA VAL A 82 -3.73 2.93 -39.37
C VAL A 82 -2.43 2.29 -38.88
N LEU A 83 -1.31 3.01 -38.81
CA LEU A 83 -0.04 2.49 -38.28
C LEU A 83 -0.17 2.07 -36.82
N MET A 84 -0.84 2.88 -36.00
CA MET A 84 -1.06 2.58 -34.59
C MET A 84 -1.90 1.31 -34.41
N ASN A 85 -2.91 1.10 -35.26
CA ASN A 85 -3.69 -0.14 -35.28
C ASN A 85 -2.87 -1.33 -35.78
N VAL A 86 -2.06 -1.18 -36.85
CA VAL A 86 -1.18 -2.26 -37.34
C VAL A 86 -0.13 -2.66 -36.30
N VAL A 87 0.46 -1.72 -35.57
CA VAL A 87 1.39 -2.00 -34.45
C VAL A 87 0.67 -2.72 -33.30
N TYR A 88 -0.56 -2.30 -32.98
CA TYR A 88 -1.36 -2.94 -31.94
C TYR A 88 -1.73 -4.40 -32.29
N PHE A 89 -2.17 -4.66 -33.54
CA PHE A 89 -2.55 -6.00 -33.99
C PHE A 89 -1.34 -6.93 -34.23
N THR A 90 -0.19 -6.40 -34.68
CA THR A 90 1.03 -7.21 -34.86
C THR A 90 1.73 -7.56 -33.53
N GLN A 91 1.49 -6.80 -32.46
CA GLN A 91 1.92 -7.19 -31.11
C GLN A 91 0.98 -8.22 -30.48
N SER A 92 -0.33 -8.18 -30.75
CA SER A 92 -1.27 -9.18 -30.21
C SER A 92 -1.08 -10.58 -30.79
N GLU A 93 -0.70 -10.71 -32.07
CA GLU A 93 -0.44 -12.03 -32.66
C GLU A 93 0.84 -12.70 -32.12
N LYS A 94 1.88 -11.92 -31.78
CA LYS A 94 3.12 -12.44 -31.18
C LYS A 94 2.91 -12.95 -29.75
N VAL A 95 2.00 -12.33 -29.00
CA VAL A 95 1.61 -12.80 -27.66
C VAL A 95 0.75 -14.06 -27.75
N GLY A 96 -0.16 -14.15 -28.73
CA GLY A 96 -1.01 -15.33 -28.95
C GLY A 96 -0.28 -16.57 -29.50
N GLN A 97 0.89 -16.40 -30.15
CA GLN A 97 1.74 -17.54 -30.54
C GLN A 97 2.66 -18.01 -29.40
N MET A 98 3.20 -17.11 -28.57
CA MET A 98 3.95 -17.50 -27.36
C MET A 98 3.09 -18.29 -26.37
N PHE A 99 1.83 -17.89 -26.18
CA PHE A 99 0.93 -18.56 -25.23
C PHE A 99 0.58 -20.02 -25.62
N ARG A 100 0.56 -20.33 -26.92
CA ARG A 100 0.27 -21.69 -27.41
C ARG A 100 1.46 -22.66 -27.35
N MET A 101 2.70 -22.16 -27.30
CA MET A 101 3.88 -23.01 -27.09
C MET A 101 4.09 -23.36 -25.61
N THR A 102 3.75 -22.46 -24.68
CA THR A 102 3.91 -22.69 -23.24
C THR A 102 2.91 -23.70 -22.67
N LEU A 103 1.71 -23.80 -23.25
CA LEU A 103 0.67 -24.75 -22.81
C LEU A 103 0.94 -26.22 -23.17
N ARG A 104 1.97 -26.54 -23.97
CA ARG A 104 2.31 -27.92 -24.34
C ARG A 104 3.43 -28.54 -23.50
N ALA A 105 4.05 -27.77 -22.59
CA ALA A 105 5.22 -28.20 -21.80
C ALA A 105 4.94 -28.43 -20.31
N SER A 106 3.67 -28.50 -19.87
CA SER A 106 3.34 -28.81 -18.47
C SER A 106 2.16 -29.79 -18.39
N VAL A 107 2.42 -31.05 -18.74
CA VAL A 107 1.67 -32.20 -18.23
C VAL A 107 2.65 -33.38 -18.07
N PRO A 108 3.00 -33.81 -16.86
CA PRO A 108 3.55 -35.13 -16.63
C PRO A 108 2.41 -36.17 -16.69
N GLY A 109 2.66 -37.26 -17.40
CA GLY A 109 1.64 -38.17 -17.91
C GLY A 109 0.82 -38.99 -16.89
N GLY A 110 -0.35 -39.41 -17.37
CA GLY A 110 -1.17 -40.50 -16.84
C GLY A 110 -1.89 -41.16 -18.01
N ASN A 111 -1.72 -42.49 -18.13
CA ASN A 111 -2.08 -43.34 -19.26
C ASN A 111 -3.54 -43.23 -19.73
N GLN A 112 -3.71 -43.21 -21.06
CA GLN A 112 -4.93 -43.64 -21.75
C GLN A 112 -4.87 -45.16 -21.97
N GLN A 113 -5.96 -45.87 -21.66
CA GLN A 113 -6.34 -47.09 -22.37
C GLN A 113 -7.84 -47.33 -22.24
N GLY A 114 -8.57 -47.11 -23.35
CA GLY A 114 -9.83 -47.75 -23.77
C GLY A 114 -11.07 -47.56 -22.89
N ASP A 115 -12.30 -47.56 -23.39
CA ASP A 115 -12.85 -47.61 -24.74
C ASP A 115 -14.37 -47.35 -24.58
N GLN A 116 -15.00 -46.87 -25.66
CA GLN A 116 -16.42 -47.02 -25.99
C GLN A 116 -17.52 -46.37 -25.12
N ASP A 117 -17.98 -45.25 -25.67
CA ASP A 117 -19.38 -44.88 -25.90
C ASP A 117 -20.34 -46.08 -26.10
N THR A 118 -21.40 -46.15 -25.29
CA THR A 118 -22.77 -46.39 -25.78
C THR A 118 -23.76 -45.76 -24.79
N GLY A 119 -24.54 -44.78 -25.26
CA GLY A 119 -25.71 -44.30 -24.55
C GLY A 119 -26.79 -45.37 -24.38
N ILE A 120 -27.80 -45.05 -23.57
CA ILE A 120 -29.20 -45.48 -23.69
C ILE A 120 -30.03 -44.52 -22.83
N ASP A 121 -30.96 -43.85 -23.49
CA ASP A 121 -32.13 -43.21 -22.89
C ASP A 121 -33.11 -44.26 -22.35
N GLY A 122 -33.80 -43.95 -21.25
CA GLY A 122 -35.01 -44.66 -20.82
C GLY A 122 -35.33 -44.37 -19.35
N LYS A 123 -36.11 -43.34 -19.05
CA LYS A 123 -37.59 -43.35 -18.89
C LYS A 123 -38.12 -44.15 -17.69
N ASP A 124 -38.87 -43.42 -16.88
CA ASP A 124 -40.16 -43.76 -16.25
C ASP A 124 -40.24 -44.04 -14.73
N ASN A 125 -41.28 -43.39 -14.18
CA ASN A 125 -42.10 -43.62 -12.97
C ASN A 125 -41.61 -43.05 -11.63
N GLU A 126 -42.27 -42.02 -11.09
CA GLU A 126 -43.63 -41.90 -10.52
C GLU A 126 -43.77 -42.43 -9.08
N ASP A 127 -44.41 -41.56 -8.28
CA ASP A 127 -45.17 -41.79 -7.05
C ASP A 127 -44.47 -42.14 -5.73
N SER A 128 -44.52 -41.19 -4.77
CA SER A 128 -45.56 -41.21 -3.72
C SER A 128 -45.22 -40.27 -2.55
N ALA A 129 -46.12 -39.32 -2.26
CA ALA A 129 -46.24 -38.71 -0.92
C ALA A 129 -47.25 -39.51 -0.09
N PRO A 130 -47.19 -39.45 1.26
CA PRO A 130 -48.36 -38.89 1.96
C PRO A 130 -48.07 -38.05 3.22
N LYS A 131 -49.14 -37.36 3.62
CA LYS A 131 -49.33 -36.26 4.58
C LYS A 131 -49.25 -36.66 6.07
N GLY A 132 -48.93 -35.69 6.94
CA GLY A 132 -49.01 -35.79 8.42
C GLY A 132 -50.45 -35.83 8.98
N PRO A 133 -50.64 -35.81 10.33
CA PRO A 133 -51.00 -34.54 11.00
C PRO A 133 -50.63 -34.35 12.51
N LYS A 134 -50.46 -33.05 12.87
CA LYS A 134 -50.92 -32.23 14.04
C LYS A 134 -50.30 -32.27 15.46
N ASP A 135 -49.99 -31.05 15.92
CA ASP A 135 -49.58 -30.55 17.27
C ASP A 135 -50.67 -30.65 18.37
N PRO A 136 -50.35 -30.42 19.66
CA PRO A 136 -50.30 -29.07 20.29
C PRO A 136 -49.09 -28.90 21.27
N GLU A 137 -48.69 -27.79 21.90
CA GLU A 137 -49.25 -26.47 22.24
C GLU A 137 -48.12 -25.47 22.62
N LYS A 138 -48.46 -24.18 22.71
CA LYS A 138 -47.66 -22.93 22.76
C LYS A 138 -47.15 -22.55 24.18
N PRO A 139 -46.16 -21.65 24.33
CA PRO A 139 -46.50 -20.38 25.02
C PRO A 139 -45.90 -19.08 24.41
N GLU A 140 -46.77 -18.07 24.49
CA GLU A 140 -46.67 -16.60 24.57
C GLU A 140 -45.50 -15.76 24.02
N SER A 141 -45.92 -14.68 23.35
CA SER A 141 -45.14 -13.62 22.70
C SER A 141 -45.00 -12.40 23.62
N PRO A 142 -43.85 -11.69 23.63
CA PRO A 142 -43.80 -10.30 24.03
C PRO A 142 -44.12 -9.34 22.86
N ALA A 143 -44.46 -8.11 23.24
CA ALA A 143 -45.16 -7.04 22.51
C ALA A 143 -44.40 -6.42 21.29
N PRO A 144 -45.09 -5.63 20.42
CA PRO A 144 -44.64 -5.34 19.07
C PRO A 144 -43.54 -4.26 18.99
N VAL A 145 -42.58 -4.51 18.10
CA VAL A 145 -41.55 -3.58 17.64
C VAL A 145 -42.22 -2.47 16.83
N ALA A 146 -41.99 -1.21 17.20
CA ALA A 146 -42.48 -0.06 16.47
C ALA A 146 -41.92 -0.04 15.04
N GLU A 147 -42.80 0.13 14.05
CA GLU A 147 -42.42 0.28 12.64
C GLU A 147 -41.53 1.52 12.43
N PRO A 148 -40.51 1.44 11.54
CA PRO A 148 -39.72 2.61 11.17
C PRO A 148 -40.59 3.63 10.41
N PRO A 149 -40.41 4.94 10.63
CA PRO A 149 -41.21 5.96 9.97
C PRO A 149 -40.99 5.92 8.44
N LYS A 150 -42.09 5.84 7.71
CA LYS A 150 -42.17 5.99 6.26
C LYS A 150 -42.14 7.48 5.90
N ASP A 151 -40.97 8.11 5.93
CA ASP A 151 -40.57 9.20 5.03
C ASP A 151 -39.13 9.64 5.34
N PRO A 152 -38.17 9.61 4.39
CA PRO A 152 -36.87 10.23 4.59
C PRO A 152 -37.02 11.74 4.44
N GLY A 153 -37.43 12.40 5.52
CA GLY A 153 -37.34 13.85 5.64
C GLY A 153 -35.88 14.26 5.53
N VAL A 154 -35.52 14.84 4.39
CA VAL A 154 -34.21 15.45 4.13
C VAL A 154 -33.95 16.51 5.20
N ILE A 155 -33.06 16.23 6.15
CA ILE A 155 -32.51 17.25 7.04
C ILE A 155 -31.35 17.90 6.29
N THR A 156 -31.67 18.88 5.45
CA THR A 156 -30.69 19.90 5.05
C THR A 156 -30.45 20.82 6.24
N SER A 157 -29.47 20.50 7.09
CA SER A 157 -28.88 21.49 8.00
C SER A 157 -27.51 21.86 7.46
N THR A 158 -27.39 23.09 6.96
CA THR A 158 -26.17 23.68 6.38
C THR A 158 -25.30 24.40 7.43
N ALA A 159 -25.51 24.13 8.73
CA ALA A 159 -24.69 24.69 9.79
C ALA A 159 -23.61 23.67 10.24
N PRO A 160 -22.34 24.08 10.42
CA PRO A 160 -21.34 23.22 11.02
C PRO A 160 -21.76 22.89 12.45
N VAL A 161 -22.08 21.62 12.70
CA VAL A 161 -22.31 21.11 14.06
C VAL A 161 -20.97 21.19 14.80
N ARG A 162 -20.88 22.10 15.77
CA ARG A 162 -19.74 22.14 16.69
C ARG A 162 -19.70 20.83 17.47
N VAL A 163 -18.56 20.15 17.41
CA VAL A 163 -18.26 19.01 18.28
C VAL A 163 -18.03 19.60 19.67
N ASP A 164 -18.98 19.45 20.58
CA ASP A 164 -18.77 19.82 21.98
C ASP A 164 -17.83 18.79 22.62
N ALA A 165 -16.53 19.11 22.62
CA ALA A 165 -15.50 18.33 23.30
C ALA A 165 -15.73 18.24 24.82
N SER A 166 -16.68 19.00 25.38
CA SER A 166 -17.02 19.03 26.81
C SER A 166 -17.78 17.79 27.31
N ASP A 167 -18.35 16.97 26.43
CA ASP A 167 -19.03 15.72 26.83
C ASP A 167 -18.05 14.55 27.05
N THR A 168 -16.73 14.82 26.96
CA THR A 168 -15.65 13.87 27.28
C THR A 168 -15.26 13.86 28.77
N SER A 169 -16.06 14.52 29.63
CA SER A 169 -15.80 14.61 31.08
C SER A 169 -16.15 13.35 31.88
N GLY A 170 -16.53 12.26 31.21
CA GLY A 170 -16.59 10.93 31.81
C GLY A 170 -15.19 10.45 32.18
N LYS A 171 -14.85 10.57 33.47
CA LYS A 171 -13.72 9.84 34.05
C LYS A 171 -13.92 8.35 33.75
N GLU A 172 -12.88 7.71 33.19
CA GLU A 172 -12.78 6.31 32.73
C GLU A 172 -12.93 6.12 31.20
N GLY A 173 -11.84 6.42 30.47
CA GLY A 173 -11.63 6.18 29.04
C GLY A 173 -10.34 6.87 28.54
N PRO A 174 -9.74 6.49 27.39
CA PRO A 174 -8.52 7.09 26.91
C PRO A 174 -8.86 8.52 26.48
N GLY A 175 -8.37 9.49 27.23
CA GLY A 175 -8.55 10.90 26.93
C GLY A 175 -7.94 11.29 25.58
N GLY A 176 -8.20 12.51 25.13
CA GLY A 176 -7.62 13.05 23.89
C GLY A 176 -8.20 12.40 22.63
N ILE A 177 -7.34 12.01 21.69
CA ILE A 177 -7.76 11.59 20.34
C ILE A 177 -8.47 10.22 20.28
N TYR A 178 -8.48 9.46 21.39
CA TYR A 178 -9.06 8.12 21.48
C TYR A 178 -10.40 8.08 22.21
N ALA A 179 -10.91 9.24 22.65
CA ALA A 179 -12.11 9.35 23.50
C ALA A 179 -13.37 8.71 22.88
N GLY A 180 -13.43 8.62 21.55
CA GLY A 180 -14.54 7.97 20.85
C GLY A 180 -14.61 6.45 21.05
N ARG A 181 -13.51 5.79 21.45
CA ARG A 181 -13.41 4.32 21.40
C ARG A 181 -14.15 3.59 22.52
N GLY A 182 -14.56 4.27 23.58
CA GLY A 182 -15.22 3.66 24.74
C GLY A 182 -16.53 4.31 25.20
N GLY A 183 -17.28 3.57 26.02
CA GLY A 183 -18.44 4.06 26.77
C GLY A 183 -19.47 4.87 25.96
N ALA A 184 -19.93 5.97 26.55
CA ALA A 184 -20.88 6.90 25.93
C ALA A 184 -20.30 7.58 24.66
N GLY A 185 -18.98 7.81 24.61
CA GLY A 185 -18.28 8.40 23.47
C GLY A 185 -18.47 7.60 22.18
N ARG A 186 -18.40 6.26 22.28
CA ARG A 186 -18.64 5.35 21.14
C ARG A 186 -20.05 5.44 20.61
N GLY A 187 -21.04 5.35 21.50
CA GLY A 187 -22.44 5.44 21.12
C GLY A 187 -22.78 6.79 20.46
N SER A 188 -22.20 7.87 20.97
CA SER A 188 -22.34 9.21 20.38
C SER A 188 -21.70 9.28 19.00
N ALA A 189 -20.45 8.82 18.87
CA ALA A 189 -19.70 8.82 17.62
C ALA A 189 -20.39 7.99 16.51
N LEU A 190 -20.94 6.82 16.84
CA LEU A 190 -21.73 6.01 15.90
C LEU A 190 -22.94 6.78 15.36
N ARG A 191 -23.75 7.38 16.24
CA ARG A 191 -24.92 8.17 15.85
C ARG A 191 -24.54 9.39 15.02
N GLN A 192 -23.44 10.05 15.40
CA GLN A 192 -23.00 11.28 14.75
C GLN A 192 -22.43 11.03 13.34
N PHE A 193 -21.64 9.97 13.16
CA PHE A 193 -20.89 9.75 11.93
C PHE A 193 -21.46 8.62 11.05
N GLY A 194 -22.64 8.09 11.37
CA GLY A 194 -23.39 7.19 10.50
C GLY A 194 -23.02 5.71 10.63
N GLY A 195 -22.45 5.31 11.76
CA GLY A 195 -22.36 3.90 12.16
C GLY A 195 -23.66 3.42 12.80
N ASP A 196 -23.93 2.11 12.73
CA ASP A 196 -25.11 1.48 13.34
C ASP A 196 -24.79 0.10 13.94
N GLY A 197 -25.82 -0.53 14.50
CA GLY A 197 -25.71 -1.86 15.11
C GLY A 197 -25.24 -2.96 14.15
N GLN A 198 -25.51 -2.85 12.84
CA GLN A 198 -25.03 -3.83 11.87
C GLN A 198 -23.52 -3.68 11.64
N SER A 199 -23.02 -2.45 11.52
CA SER A 199 -21.56 -2.21 11.46
C SER A 199 -20.85 -2.63 12.75
N GLU A 200 -21.46 -2.38 13.91
CA GLU A 200 -20.90 -2.82 15.19
C GLU A 200 -20.83 -4.34 15.29
N GLN A 201 -21.90 -5.04 14.91
CA GLN A 201 -21.90 -6.51 14.90
C GLN A 201 -20.89 -7.07 13.90
N ALA A 202 -20.74 -6.45 12.73
CA ALA A 202 -19.75 -6.87 11.75
C ALA A 202 -18.31 -6.71 12.28
N VAL A 203 -18.01 -5.64 13.02
CA VAL A 203 -16.72 -5.47 13.72
C VAL A 203 -16.52 -6.59 14.76
N ILE A 204 -17.52 -6.87 15.60
CA ILE A 204 -17.44 -7.93 16.61
C ILE A 204 -17.17 -9.29 15.95
N ASP A 205 -17.95 -9.67 14.93
CA ASP A 205 -17.79 -10.94 14.21
C ASP A 205 -16.40 -11.05 13.57
N GLY A 206 -15.88 -9.95 13.02
CA GLY A 206 -14.54 -9.90 12.44
C GLY A 206 -13.43 -10.05 13.48
N LEU A 207 -13.55 -9.41 14.64
CA LEU A 207 -12.61 -9.55 15.75
C LEU A 207 -12.64 -10.96 16.34
N GLU A 208 -13.82 -11.58 16.44
CA GLU A 208 -13.95 -12.98 16.83
C GLU A 208 -13.22 -13.90 15.84
N TRP A 209 -13.38 -13.65 14.54
CA TRP A 209 -12.66 -14.40 13.52
C TRP A 209 -11.14 -14.23 13.65
N LEU A 210 -10.65 -13.00 13.81
CA LEU A 210 -9.23 -12.74 14.05
C LEU A 210 -8.74 -13.48 15.29
N ALA A 211 -9.45 -13.40 16.43
CA ALA A 211 -9.04 -14.08 17.66
C ALA A 211 -8.90 -15.61 17.48
N ARG A 212 -9.78 -16.26 16.69
CA ARG A 212 -9.69 -17.69 16.38
C ARG A 212 -8.49 -18.07 15.51
N HIS A 213 -7.97 -17.12 14.72
CA HIS A 213 -6.88 -17.34 13.76
C HIS A 213 -5.55 -16.73 14.20
N GLN A 214 -5.41 -16.38 15.49
CA GLN A 214 -4.13 -15.96 16.05
C GLN A 214 -3.26 -17.17 16.37
N GLU A 215 -1.97 -17.10 16.02
CA GLU A 215 -0.99 -18.09 16.42
C GLU A 215 -0.68 -18.03 17.92
N LYS A 216 -0.18 -19.15 18.47
CA LYS A 216 0.24 -19.25 19.87
C LYS A 216 1.31 -18.21 20.26
N ASN A 217 2.18 -17.84 19.30
CA ASN A 217 3.23 -16.85 19.50
C ASN A 217 2.73 -15.40 19.46
N GLY A 218 1.44 -15.18 19.15
CA GLY A 218 0.77 -13.87 19.05
C GLY A 218 0.60 -13.32 17.64
N ALA A 219 1.23 -13.91 16.63
CA ALA A 219 1.17 -13.42 15.25
C ALA A 219 -0.18 -13.72 14.59
N TRP A 220 -0.50 -12.95 13.55
CA TRP A 220 -1.41 -13.38 12.49
C TRP A 220 -0.64 -13.59 11.20
N LEU A 221 -0.42 -14.86 10.85
CA LEU A 221 0.34 -15.24 9.66
C LEU A 221 -0.40 -14.79 8.40
N ALA A 222 0.29 -14.08 7.52
CA ALA A 222 -0.27 -13.68 6.23
C ALA A 222 -0.57 -14.90 5.34
N ASP A 223 0.31 -15.91 5.33
CA ASP A 223 0.29 -17.07 4.45
C ASP A 223 -0.19 -18.38 5.12
N GLY A 224 -0.45 -18.35 6.42
CA GLY A 224 -0.69 -19.56 7.22
C GLY A 224 -1.87 -19.45 8.18
N TYR A 225 -2.79 -18.51 7.95
CA TYR A 225 -3.92 -18.26 8.84
C TYR A 225 -4.81 -19.50 9.02
N GLU A 226 -4.88 -20.41 8.03
CA GLU A 226 -5.69 -21.62 8.11
C GLU A 226 -5.24 -22.61 9.19
N ARG A 227 -4.07 -22.42 9.83
CA ARG A 227 -3.67 -23.19 11.02
C ARG A 227 -4.65 -23.02 12.19
N GLY A 228 -5.40 -21.92 12.20
CA GLY A 228 -6.51 -21.69 13.12
C GLY A 228 -7.83 -22.40 12.73
N CYS A 229 -7.87 -23.13 11.61
CA CYS A 229 -9.05 -23.89 11.20
C CYS A 229 -9.15 -25.25 11.93
N PRO A 230 -10.34 -25.64 12.42
CA PRO A 230 -10.58 -26.99 12.92
C PRO A 230 -10.31 -28.07 11.87
N ARG A 231 -9.96 -29.28 12.30
CA ARG A 231 -9.83 -30.42 11.37
C ARG A 231 -11.16 -30.68 10.66
N GLY A 232 -11.14 -30.69 9.34
CA GLY A 232 -12.33 -30.95 8.51
C GLY A 232 -13.14 -29.71 8.15
N ASP A 233 -12.77 -28.53 8.66
CA ASP A 233 -13.28 -27.23 8.20
C ASP A 233 -12.12 -26.42 7.62
N SER A 234 -12.40 -25.49 6.71
CA SER A 234 -11.39 -24.66 6.07
C SER A 234 -11.96 -23.30 5.70
N CYS A 235 -11.16 -22.27 5.94
CA CYS A 235 -11.46 -20.94 5.46
C CYS A 235 -11.08 -20.69 3.98
N GLY A 236 -10.67 -21.73 3.25
CA GLY A 236 -10.23 -21.64 1.85
C GLY A 236 -8.70 -21.56 1.72
N SER A 237 -8.13 -22.31 0.79
CA SER A 237 -6.67 -22.40 0.59
C SER A 237 -6.08 -21.29 -0.29
N ASP A 238 -6.91 -20.62 -1.10
CA ASP A 238 -6.47 -19.68 -2.13
C ASP A 238 -6.38 -18.22 -1.62
N ASP A 239 -6.60 -18.04 -0.32
CA ASP A 239 -6.70 -16.74 0.34
C ASP A 239 -5.44 -16.35 1.14
N ARG A 240 -4.34 -17.05 0.88
CA ARG A 240 -3.05 -16.82 1.55
C ARG A 240 -2.39 -15.56 1.01
N GLY A 241 -1.86 -14.76 1.92
CA GLY A 241 -0.94 -13.66 1.63
C GLY A 241 0.51 -14.14 1.48
N MET A 242 1.44 -13.19 1.46
CA MET A 242 2.88 -13.46 1.43
C MET A 242 3.46 -13.34 2.84
N SER A 243 4.26 -14.33 3.24
CA SER A 243 4.77 -14.50 4.61
C SER A 243 5.49 -13.27 5.17
N GLU A 244 6.17 -12.49 4.32
CA GLU A 244 6.90 -11.26 4.65
C GLU A 244 5.99 -10.15 5.21
N TYR A 245 4.68 -10.22 4.98
CA TYR A 245 3.71 -9.25 5.51
C TYR A 245 3.12 -9.66 6.85
N THR A 246 3.58 -10.76 7.47
CA THR A 246 3.09 -11.22 8.78
C THR A 246 3.17 -10.13 9.87
N GLY A 247 4.17 -9.26 9.81
CA GLY A 247 4.32 -8.16 10.77
C GLY A 247 3.27 -7.07 10.55
N ALA A 248 2.96 -6.78 9.29
CA ALA A 248 1.91 -5.84 8.91
C ALA A 248 0.53 -6.40 9.25
N THR A 249 0.24 -7.67 8.91
CA THR A 249 -1.05 -8.29 9.27
C THR A 249 -1.23 -8.35 10.78
N THR A 250 -0.18 -8.68 11.55
CA THR A 250 -0.23 -8.63 13.01
C THR A 250 -0.49 -7.21 13.53
N GLY A 251 0.19 -6.20 12.97
CA GLY A 251 -0.03 -4.80 13.32
C GLY A 251 -1.47 -4.33 13.00
N LEU A 252 -1.99 -4.65 11.81
CA LEU A 252 -3.37 -4.33 11.41
C LEU A 252 -4.40 -5.01 12.32
N SER A 253 -4.19 -6.28 12.68
CA SER A 253 -5.06 -6.99 13.61
C SER A 253 -5.05 -6.37 15.01
N ILE A 254 -3.87 -5.99 15.54
CA ILE A 254 -3.78 -5.24 16.80
C ILE A 254 -4.55 -3.91 16.68
N LEU A 255 -4.35 -3.17 15.60
CA LEU A 255 -5.04 -1.91 15.38
C LEU A 255 -6.55 -2.11 15.40
N ALA A 256 -7.10 -3.12 14.73
CA ALA A 256 -8.52 -3.45 14.80
C ALA A 256 -9.00 -3.67 16.26
N PHE A 257 -8.30 -4.50 17.05
CA PHE A 257 -8.67 -4.68 18.46
C PHE A 257 -8.64 -3.35 19.24
N LEU A 258 -7.57 -2.56 19.09
CA LEU A 258 -7.42 -1.26 19.76
C LEU A 258 -8.46 -0.23 19.30
N GLY A 259 -8.89 -0.27 18.04
CA GLY A 259 -9.91 0.61 17.48
C GLY A 259 -11.29 0.34 18.07
N ALA A 260 -11.61 -0.94 18.26
CA ALA A 260 -12.81 -1.38 18.98
C ALA A 260 -12.71 -1.22 20.51
N GLY A 261 -11.60 -0.69 21.02
CA GLY A 261 -11.38 -0.44 22.44
C GLY A 261 -10.75 -1.60 23.21
N TYR A 262 -10.40 -2.72 22.58
CA TYR A 262 -9.74 -3.81 23.31
C TYR A 262 -8.23 -3.59 23.37
N SER A 263 -7.68 -3.53 24.59
CA SER A 263 -6.24 -3.41 24.84
C SER A 263 -5.69 -4.68 25.52
N HIS A 264 -4.39 -4.72 25.80
CA HIS A 264 -3.74 -5.78 26.58
C HIS A 264 -3.86 -5.56 28.10
N LYS A 265 -4.46 -4.46 28.52
CA LYS A 265 -4.81 -4.18 29.90
C LYS A 265 -6.33 -4.32 30.07
N ASP A 266 -6.73 -4.55 31.31
CA ASP A 266 -8.11 -4.89 31.65
C ASP A 266 -8.99 -3.66 31.90
N ASP A 267 -8.43 -2.46 31.70
CA ASP A 267 -9.04 -1.18 32.03
C ASP A 267 -9.97 -0.66 30.91
N HIS A 268 -11.25 -1.02 31.04
CA HIS A 268 -12.42 -0.16 30.89
C HIS A 268 -12.76 0.55 29.57
N LEU A 269 -12.71 -0.12 28.42
CA LEU A 269 -13.14 0.52 27.15
C LEU A 269 -14.40 -0.03 26.51
N ARG A 270 -14.79 -1.26 26.82
CA ARG A 270 -16.14 -1.73 26.52
C ARG A 270 -16.91 -1.86 27.83
N PRO A 271 -18.07 -1.18 27.99
CA PRO A 271 -18.97 -1.49 29.09
C PRO A 271 -19.27 -2.98 29.06
N GLN A 272 -18.79 -3.69 30.07
CA GLN A 272 -19.16 -5.05 30.34
C GLN A 272 -20.62 -4.99 30.81
N GLY A 273 -21.54 -5.61 30.07
CA GLY A 273 -22.91 -5.78 30.57
C GLY A 273 -22.88 -6.47 31.94
N GLU A 274 -23.92 -6.28 32.76
CA GLU A 274 -24.01 -6.97 34.05
C GLU A 274 -23.78 -8.49 33.86
N GLY A 275 -22.77 -9.03 34.54
CA GLY A 275 -22.40 -10.46 34.49
C GLY A 275 -21.32 -10.85 33.47
N ALA A 276 -20.75 -9.91 32.70
CA ALA A 276 -19.63 -10.22 31.81
C ALA A 276 -18.29 -10.39 32.59
N PRO A 277 -17.36 -11.24 32.11
CA PRO A 277 -16.18 -11.62 32.87
C PRO A 277 -15.27 -10.42 33.16
N ALA A 278 -14.70 -10.33 34.36
CA ALA A 278 -13.81 -9.22 34.74
C ALA A 278 -12.73 -8.93 33.67
N VAL A 279 -12.13 -9.99 33.09
CA VAL A 279 -11.17 -9.92 31.99
C VAL A 279 -11.82 -10.25 30.64
N HIS A 280 -11.72 -9.34 29.66
CA HIS A 280 -12.19 -9.63 28.31
C HIS A 280 -11.31 -10.68 27.62
N ALA A 281 -11.90 -11.61 26.86
CA ALA A 281 -11.17 -12.69 26.17
C ALA A 281 -10.05 -12.15 25.24
N TYR A 282 -10.27 -10.97 24.67
CA TYR A 282 -9.33 -10.29 23.77
C TYR A 282 -8.12 -9.65 24.47
N THR A 283 -8.17 -9.43 25.79
CA THR A 283 -7.03 -8.88 26.53
C THR A 283 -5.79 -9.75 26.35
N SER A 284 -5.96 -11.07 26.45
CA SER A 284 -4.88 -12.03 26.21
C SER A 284 -4.41 -12.06 24.74
N THR A 285 -5.34 -11.89 23.80
CA THR A 285 -5.08 -11.86 22.36
C THR A 285 -4.20 -10.66 21.99
N VAL A 286 -4.58 -9.47 22.45
CA VAL A 286 -3.79 -8.25 22.22
C VAL A 286 -2.44 -8.31 22.93
N ALA A 287 -2.40 -8.80 24.18
CA ALA A 287 -1.16 -8.96 24.94
C ALA A 287 -0.13 -9.85 24.21
N ARG A 288 -0.55 -11.01 23.70
CA ARG A 288 0.34 -11.91 22.94
C ARG A 288 0.85 -11.25 21.66
N ALA A 289 -0.01 -10.52 20.96
CA ALA A 289 0.35 -9.86 19.70
C ALA A 289 1.33 -8.69 19.90
N LEU A 290 1.13 -7.86 20.91
CA LEU A 290 2.07 -6.80 21.26
C LEU A 290 3.42 -7.39 21.68
N LYS A 291 3.40 -8.47 22.50
CA LYS A 291 4.62 -9.21 22.86
C LYS A 291 5.32 -9.82 21.65
N TYR A 292 4.57 -10.29 20.66
CA TYR A 292 5.11 -10.73 19.37
C TYR A 292 5.89 -9.57 18.71
N LEU A 293 5.25 -8.42 18.48
CA LEU A 293 5.91 -7.28 17.80
C LEU A 293 7.14 -6.76 18.57
N VAL A 294 7.09 -6.70 19.91
CA VAL A 294 8.25 -6.32 20.73
C VAL A 294 9.40 -7.31 20.58
N ARG A 295 9.11 -8.61 20.45
CA ARG A 295 10.15 -9.64 20.24
C ARG A 295 10.76 -9.57 18.84
N GLU A 296 9.97 -9.24 17.83
CA GLU A 296 10.45 -9.06 16.45
C GLU A 296 11.16 -7.70 16.25
N GLN A 297 11.14 -6.81 17.25
CA GLN A 297 11.82 -5.52 17.17
C GLN A 297 13.33 -5.69 17.35
N GLY A 298 14.09 -5.26 16.34
CA GLY A 298 15.54 -5.13 16.40
C GLY A 298 16.01 -4.07 17.40
N LYS A 299 17.30 -4.10 17.74
CA LYS A 299 17.91 -3.10 18.64
C LYS A 299 17.86 -1.67 18.09
N ASP A 300 17.84 -1.54 16.77
CA ASP A 300 17.67 -0.29 16.03
C ASP A 300 16.21 0.21 16.00
N GLY A 301 15.27 -0.60 16.47
CA GLY A 301 13.84 -0.28 16.48
C GLY A 301 13.08 -0.83 15.28
N LEU A 302 13.75 -1.41 14.28
CA LEU A 302 13.10 -1.98 13.10
C LEU A 302 12.23 -3.17 13.50
N ILE A 303 11.02 -3.24 12.95
CA ILE A 303 10.12 -4.38 13.15
C ILE A 303 9.90 -4.98 11.77
N ASP A 304 10.51 -6.13 11.55
CA ASP A 304 10.29 -6.95 10.37
C ASP A 304 10.41 -8.42 10.78
N PRO A 305 9.32 -9.19 10.77
CA PRO A 305 9.39 -10.63 11.05
C PRO A 305 10.04 -11.43 9.90
N SER A 306 10.59 -10.76 8.89
CA SER A 306 11.29 -11.34 7.75
C SER A 306 12.53 -10.52 7.36
N ASP A 307 13.42 -11.09 6.55
CA ASP A 307 14.61 -10.39 6.03
C ASP A 307 14.29 -9.26 5.01
N ASN A 308 13.02 -8.86 4.87
CA ASN A 308 12.55 -7.97 3.81
C ASN A 308 12.80 -6.46 4.05
N GLN A 309 13.33 -6.10 5.22
CA GLN A 309 13.57 -4.71 5.69
C GLN A 309 12.55 -3.70 5.15
N ASN A 310 11.25 -3.95 5.35
CA ASN A 310 10.18 -3.20 4.68
C ASN A 310 9.53 -2.16 5.61
N MET A 311 9.66 -0.88 5.27
CA MET A 311 9.09 0.22 6.02
C MET A 311 7.56 0.23 6.05
N TYR A 312 6.85 -0.44 5.14
CA TYR A 312 5.41 -0.67 5.30
C TYR A 312 5.09 -1.50 6.53
N VAL A 313 5.81 -2.62 6.69
CA VAL A 313 5.65 -3.54 7.82
C VAL A 313 6.00 -2.80 9.10
N HIS A 314 7.14 -2.11 9.11
CA HIS A 314 7.58 -1.33 10.26
C HIS A 314 6.58 -0.22 10.62
N GLY A 315 6.08 0.57 9.66
CA GLY A 315 5.16 1.67 9.94
C GLY A 315 3.84 1.21 10.57
N ILE A 316 3.25 0.14 10.02
CA ILE A 316 2.01 -0.44 10.52
C ILE A 316 2.21 -1.06 11.91
N ALA A 317 3.27 -1.86 12.10
CA ALA A 317 3.56 -2.49 13.38
C ALA A 317 3.93 -1.45 14.47
N SER A 318 4.64 -0.40 14.08
CA SER A 318 4.99 0.72 14.97
C SER A 318 3.75 1.47 15.42
N LEU A 319 2.82 1.77 14.51
CA LEU A 319 1.54 2.38 14.85
C LEU A 319 0.77 1.52 15.87
N ALA A 320 0.77 0.19 15.71
CA ALA A 320 0.14 -0.72 16.66
C ALA A 320 0.76 -0.67 18.06
N LEU A 321 2.10 -0.69 18.18
CA LEU A 321 2.79 -0.54 19.47
C LEU A 321 2.56 0.82 20.10
N VAL A 322 2.61 1.88 19.30
CA VAL A 322 2.43 3.26 19.75
C VAL A 322 0.99 3.49 20.22
N GLU A 323 -0.03 3.03 19.49
CA GLU A 323 -1.42 3.11 19.95
C GLU A 323 -1.66 2.24 21.20
N GLY A 324 -1.08 1.04 21.25
CA GLY A 324 -1.16 0.17 22.43
C GLY A 324 -0.59 0.84 23.68
N TYR A 325 0.57 1.50 23.55
CA TYR A 325 1.13 2.33 24.62
C TYR A 325 0.24 3.55 24.91
N SER A 326 -0.22 4.26 23.89
CA SER A 326 -1.01 5.48 24.07
C SER A 326 -2.34 5.26 24.79
N MET A 327 -2.95 4.08 24.61
CA MET A 327 -4.23 3.75 25.23
C MET A 327 -4.09 3.27 26.68
N THR A 328 -2.94 2.69 27.04
CA THR A 328 -2.77 1.98 28.31
C THR A 328 -1.71 2.60 29.23
N HIS A 329 -0.85 3.45 28.67
CA HIS A 329 0.37 3.94 29.29
C HIS A 329 1.25 2.84 29.92
N ASP A 330 1.19 1.61 29.39
CA ASP A 330 1.98 0.49 29.90
C ASP A 330 3.49 0.80 29.81
N PRO A 331 4.21 0.88 30.94
CA PRO A 331 5.64 1.16 30.96
C PRO A 331 6.46 0.17 30.11
N GLU A 332 6.00 -1.09 29.95
CA GLU A 332 6.69 -2.10 29.14
C GLU A 332 6.68 -1.76 27.65
N LEU A 333 5.69 -1.01 27.17
CA LEU A 333 5.57 -0.62 25.77
C LEU A 333 6.26 0.70 25.45
N ARG A 334 6.56 1.55 26.45
CA ARG A 334 7.15 2.88 26.23
C ARG A 334 8.47 2.82 25.48
N GLY A 335 9.40 1.99 25.94
CA GLY A 335 10.72 1.83 25.32
C GLY A 335 10.64 1.29 23.89
N PRO A 336 9.94 0.16 23.65
CA PRO A 336 9.69 -0.33 22.29
C PRO A 336 9.02 0.70 21.37
N ALA A 337 8.00 1.41 21.84
CA ALA A 337 7.29 2.42 21.05
C ALA A 337 8.19 3.62 20.70
N GLN A 338 8.99 4.14 21.65
CA GLN A 338 9.93 5.23 21.36
C GLN A 338 11.01 4.79 20.36
N ARG A 339 11.51 3.54 20.42
CA ARG A 339 12.49 3.05 19.43
C ARG A 339 11.92 2.97 18.02
N CYS A 340 10.65 2.61 17.86
CA CYS A 340 9.97 2.71 16.57
C CYS A 340 9.99 4.16 16.04
N VAL A 341 9.60 5.12 16.87
CA VAL A 341 9.60 6.54 16.51
C VAL A 341 11.01 7.02 16.15
N ASN A 342 12.03 6.59 16.89
CA ASN A 342 13.42 6.92 16.61
C ASN A 342 13.85 6.42 15.22
N LEU A 343 13.56 5.17 14.87
CA LEU A 343 13.87 4.64 13.54
C LEU A 343 13.11 5.37 12.43
N ILE A 344 11.82 5.67 12.64
CA ILE A 344 11.04 6.45 11.67
C ILE A 344 11.71 7.80 11.43
N VAL A 345 12.14 8.51 12.47
CA VAL A 345 12.83 9.79 12.31
C VAL A 345 14.19 9.63 11.61
N ASP A 346 14.96 8.59 11.96
CA ASP A 346 16.30 8.34 11.41
C ASP A 346 16.27 8.00 9.92
N THR A 347 15.23 7.30 9.47
CA THR A 347 15.07 6.85 8.08
C THR A 347 14.35 7.87 7.17
N GLN A 348 14.01 9.05 7.70
CA GLN A 348 13.36 10.10 6.92
C GLN A 348 14.30 10.65 5.83
N GLN A 349 13.77 10.76 4.63
CA GLN A 349 14.48 11.20 3.43
C GLN A 349 14.66 12.71 3.42
N ASP A 350 15.70 13.24 2.76
CA ASP A 350 15.99 14.69 2.66
C ASP A 350 14.81 15.52 2.14
N ASN A 351 14.02 14.96 1.23
CA ASN A 351 12.80 15.58 0.73
C ASN A 351 11.63 15.62 1.74
N GLY A 352 11.76 14.91 2.87
CA GLY A 352 10.82 14.83 3.99
C GLY A 352 9.86 13.65 4.00
N GLY A 353 9.86 12.83 2.94
CA GLY A 353 9.08 11.58 2.87
C GLY A 353 9.84 10.37 3.40
N TRP A 354 9.27 9.19 3.19
CA TRP A 354 9.86 7.88 3.51
C TRP A 354 9.80 6.94 2.31
N ASP A 355 10.73 5.98 2.26
CA ASP A 355 10.83 4.97 1.20
C ASP A 355 10.60 3.55 1.76
N TYR A 356 10.61 2.55 0.89
CA TYR A 356 10.42 1.13 1.22
C TYR A 356 11.50 0.57 2.16
N GLY A 357 12.75 0.99 1.99
CA GLY A 357 13.85 0.53 2.83
C GLY A 357 14.09 1.46 4.03
N PRO A 358 14.61 0.93 5.15
CA PRO A 358 15.04 1.72 6.30
C PRO A 358 16.39 2.42 6.04
N VAL A 359 16.52 3.03 4.87
CA VAL A 359 17.74 3.72 4.41
C VAL A 359 17.35 5.01 3.70
N GLN A 360 18.23 6.01 3.78
CA GLN A 360 18.03 7.27 3.07
C GLN A 360 18.39 7.09 1.58
N SER A 361 17.41 6.72 0.76
CA SER A 361 17.53 6.52 -0.68
C SER A 361 17.43 7.82 -1.50
N GLY A 362 16.97 8.91 -0.87
CA GLY A 362 16.63 10.17 -1.54
C GLY A 362 15.25 10.18 -2.22
N ARG A 363 14.52 9.05 -2.21
CA ARG A 363 13.15 8.92 -2.75
C ARG A 363 12.15 8.96 -1.62
N GLY A 364 11.16 9.83 -1.70
CA GLY A 364 10.02 9.82 -0.77
C GLY A 364 8.78 9.28 -1.48
N ASP A 365 8.07 8.37 -0.83
CA ASP A 365 6.85 7.73 -1.31
C ASP A 365 5.68 8.12 -0.40
N ILE A 366 4.61 8.70 -0.97
CA ILE A 366 3.48 9.22 -0.17
C ILE A 366 2.72 8.11 0.56
N SER A 367 2.70 6.91 -0.03
CA SER A 367 1.95 5.78 0.52
C SER A 367 2.60 5.20 1.77
N ILE A 368 3.94 5.22 1.87
CA ILE A 368 4.68 4.87 3.08
C ILE A 368 4.69 6.02 4.07
N THR A 369 4.91 7.23 3.56
CA THR A 369 4.95 8.46 4.38
C THR A 369 3.69 8.61 5.23
N SER A 370 2.53 8.25 4.69
CA SER A 370 1.27 8.33 5.44
C SER A 370 1.23 7.44 6.69
N TRP A 371 1.73 6.20 6.62
CA TRP A 371 1.84 5.33 7.80
C TRP A 371 2.80 5.90 8.84
N MET A 372 3.93 6.46 8.40
CA MET A 372 4.88 7.12 9.29
C MET A 372 4.25 8.31 9.99
N VAL A 373 3.50 9.13 9.25
CA VAL A 373 2.77 10.27 9.80
C VAL A 373 1.71 9.83 10.81
N MET A 374 0.94 8.79 10.53
CA MET A 374 -0.04 8.25 11.49
C MET A 374 0.65 7.75 12.77
N CYS A 375 1.80 7.08 12.65
CA CYS A 375 2.61 6.63 13.78
C CYS A 375 3.15 7.82 14.60
N LEU A 376 3.76 8.83 13.95
CA LEU A 376 4.27 10.02 14.61
C LEU A 376 3.15 10.83 15.28
N ARG A 377 1.96 10.90 14.67
CA ARG A 377 0.80 11.54 15.27
C ARG A 377 0.35 10.81 16.54
N SER A 378 0.26 9.48 16.49
CA SER A 378 -0.07 8.67 17.68
C SER A 378 1.02 8.76 18.75
N ALA A 379 2.29 8.89 18.36
CA ALA A 379 3.39 9.08 19.29
C ALA A 379 3.25 10.40 20.06
N ARG A 380 2.83 11.48 19.39
CA ARG A 380 2.50 12.75 20.06
C ARG A 380 1.31 12.58 21.02
N ALA A 381 0.28 11.82 20.67
CA ALA A 381 -0.83 11.54 21.58
C ALA A 381 -0.38 10.74 22.81
N ALA A 382 0.65 9.91 22.66
CA ALA A 382 1.23 9.08 23.71
C ALA A 382 2.29 9.78 24.58
N ASN A 383 2.55 11.08 24.40
CA ASN A 383 3.68 11.78 25.03
C ASN A 383 5.05 11.10 24.76
N LEU A 384 5.20 10.51 23.58
CA LEU A 384 6.49 10.10 23.03
C LEU A 384 7.11 11.28 22.28
N ALA A 385 8.44 11.35 22.27
CA ALA A 385 9.13 12.45 21.64
C ALA A 385 9.02 12.35 20.12
N VAL A 386 8.63 13.46 19.48
CA VAL A 386 8.64 13.61 18.02
C VAL A 386 9.29 14.96 17.70
N PRO A 387 10.41 14.98 16.95
CA PRO A 387 11.13 16.22 16.73
C PRO A 387 10.42 17.09 15.71
N LYS A 388 10.37 18.39 15.99
CA LYS A 388 9.70 19.38 15.13
C LYS A 388 10.22 19.33 13.69
N ARG A 389 11.54 19.15 13.50
CA ARG A 389 12.16 19.04 12.17
C ARG A 389 11.56 17.92 11.32
N ALA A 390 11.24 16.76 11.90
CA ALA A 390 10.71 15.63 11.15
C ALA A 390 9.27 15.88 10.72
N TRP A 391 8.47 16.45 11.61
CA TRP A 391 7.09 16.85 11.35
C TRP A 391 6.98 17.92 10.25
N ASP A 392 7.80 18.97 10.34
CA ASP A 392 7.83 20.04 9.34
C ASP A 392 8.29 19.54 7.97
N ARG A 393 9.28 18.63 7.93
CA ARG A 393 9.73 17.99 6.68
C ARG A 393 8.64 17.14 6.04
N ALA A 394 7.86 16.40 6.84
CA ALA A 394 6.72 15.64 6.32
C ALA A 394 5.64 16.56 5.71
N ARG A 395 5.39 17.73 6.31
CA ARG A 395 4.53 18.78 5.71
C ARG A 395 5.08 19.28 4.38
N LYS A 396 6.38 19.57 4.32
CA LYS A 396 7.06 20.01 3.09
C LYS A 396 6.97 18.96 1.99
N PHE A 397 7.20 17.69 2.30
CA PHE A 397 7.08 16.58 1.36
C PHE A 397 5.65 16.45 0.82
N THR A 398 4.66 16.49 1.72
CA THR A 398 3.24 16.37 1.35
C THR A 398 2.82 17.53 0.45
N HIS A 399 3.27 18.76 0.75
CA HIS A 399 3.08 19.91 -0.12
C HIS A 399 3.74 19.70 -1.49
N ALA A 400 5.00 19.29 -1.54
CA ALA A 400 5.74 19.06 -2.78
C ALA A 400 5.17 17.93 -3.64
N SER A 401 4.51 16.95 -3.02
CA SER A 401 3.84 15.85 -3.71
C SER A 401 2.47 16.24 -4.28
N THR A 402 1.97 17.43 -4.00
CA THR A 402 0.62 17.87 -4.38
C THR A 402 0.63 18.74 -5.64
N ASP A 403 -0.14 18.34 -6.66
CA ASP A 403 -0.54 19.23 -7.75
C ASP A 403 -1.77 20.02 -7.34
N TYR A 404 -1.57 21.30 -6.99
CA TYR A 404 -2.64 22.20 -6.56
C TYR A 404 -3.64 22.56 -7.66
N GLN A 405 -3.25 22.45 -8.94
CA GLN A 405 -4.15 22.75 -10.05
C GLN A 405 -5.18 21.62 -10.23
N THR A 406 -4.73 20.37 -10.15
CA THR A 406 -5.57 19.20 -10.44
C THR A 406 -6.06 18.44 -9.20
N GLY A 407 -5.47 18.68 -8.03
CA GLY A 407 -5.68 17.86 -6.83
C GLY A 407 -4.99 16.49 -6.89
N ASN A 408 -4.18 16.22 -7.91
CA ASN A 408 -3.43 14.98 -7.98
C ASN A 408 -2.29 14.95 -6.96
N ILE A 409 -1.96 13.75 -6.51
CA ILE A 409 -0.83 13.50 -5.63
C ILE A 409 0.17 12.62 -6.38
N ALA A 410 1.42 13.05 -6.42
CA ALA A 410 2.53 12.27 -6.94
C ALA A 410 2.76 11.06 -6.03
N TYR A 411 2.94 9.89 -6.65
CA TYR A 411 3.29 8.68 -5.90
C TYR A 411 4.63 8.84 -5.18
N CYS A 412 5.61 9.43 -5.87
CA CYS A 412 6.96 9.63 -5.33
C CYS A 412 7.57 10.95 -5.76
N VAL A 413 8.52 11.41 -4.94
CA VAL A 413 9.35 12.57 -5.23
C VAL A 413 10.83 12.17 -5.07
N GLN A 414 11.63 12.37 -6.12
CA GLN A 414 13.10 12.28 -6.11
C GLN A 414 13.63 13.62 -6.62
N GLY A 415 14.21 14.45 -5.74
CA GLY A 415 14.71 15.79 -6.11
C GLY A 415 13.62 16.84 -6.44
N PRO A 416 14.02 18.03 -6.95
CA PRO A 416 13.10 19.12 -7.32
C PRO A 416 12.12 18.68 -8.43
N PRO A 417 10.92 19.27 -8.51
CA PRO A 417 9.70 18.55 -8.87
C PRO A 417 9.73 17.99 -10.30
N THR A 418 9.91 16.68 -10.42
CA THR A 418 9.71 15.96 -11.68
C THR A 418 8.24 15.62 -11.84
N ARG A 419 7.66 16.07 -12.96
CA ARG A 419 6.29 15.86 -13.48
C ARG A 419 5.44 14.86 -12.70
N VAL A 420 4.36 15.37 -12.11
CA VAL A 420 3.29 14.57 -11.50
C VAL A 420 2.76 13.57 -12.54
N THR A 421 3.11 12.30 -12.37
CA THR A 421 2.45 11.21 -13.08
C THR A 421 0.99 11.20 -12.67
N ARG A 422 0.08 11.11 -13.65
CA ARG A 422 -1.38 11.05 -13.48
C ARG A 422 -1.77 10.34 -12.17
N GLY A 423 -2.29 11.10 -11.20
CA GLY A 423 -2.64 10.58 -9.89
C GLY A 423 -3.71 9.49 -9.99
N CYS A 424 -3.57 8.42 -9.22
CA CYS A 424 -4.65 7.46 -9.01
C CYS A 424 -5.39 7.82 -7.72
N ASN A 425 -6.66 7.41 -7.62
CA ASN A 425 -7.53 7.78 -6.49
C ASN A 425 -6.94 7.37 -5.12
N ALA A 426 -6.17 6.28 -5.07
CA ALA A 426 -5.41 5.88 -3.89
C ALA A 426 -4.45 6.98 -3.41
N MET A 427 -3.62 7.54 -4.30
CA MET A 427 -2.66 8.58 -3.92
C MET A 427 -3.35 9.87 -3.51
N ILE A 428 -4.45 10.21 -4.17
CA ILE A 428 -5.26 11.38 -3.81
C ILE A 428 -5.81 11.23 -2.39
N ALA A 429 -6.43 10.09 -2.09
CA ALA A 429 -6.96 9.80 -0.77
C ALA A 429 -5.88 9.80 0.32
N ILE A 430 -4.74 9.14 0.05
CA ILE A 430 -3.60 9.10 0.98
C ILE A 430 -3.07 10.51 1.24
N GLY A 431 -2.84 11.30 0.20
CA GLY A 431 -2.36 12.67 0.34
C GLY A 431 -3.34 13.54 1.14
N MET A 432 -4.64 13.45 0.83
CA MET A 432 -5.67 14.18 1.55
C MET A 432 -5.74 13.82 3.05
N ALA A 433 -5.72 12.52 3.39
CA ALA A 433 -5.67 12.07 4.78
C ALA A 433 -4.36 12.50 5.48
N THR A 434 -3.22 12.39 4.80
CA THR A 434 -1.90 12.77 5.34
C THR A 434 -1.86 14.27 5.68
N ARG A 435 -2.47 15.13 4.85
CA ARG A 435 -2.59 16.56 5.12
C ARG A 435 -3.38 16.84 6.40
N ALA A 436 -4.51 16.14 6.59
CA ALA A 436 -5.31 16.25 7.80
C ALA A 436 -4.52 15.82 9.06
N TYR A 437 -3.83 14.67 9.00
CA TYR A 437 -3.03 14.18 10.12
C TYR A 437 -1.82 15.05 10.46
N LEU A 438 -1.20 15.67 9.46
CA LEU A 438 -0.14 16.66 9.64
C LEU A 438 -0.66 18.01 10.14
N GLY A 439 -1.98 18.19 10.24
CA GLY A 439 -2.59 19.46 10.62
C GLY A 439 -2.30 20.59 9.65
N MET A 440 -2.18 20.27 8.37
CA MET A 440 -2.13 21.29 7.33
C MET A 440 -3.51 21.97 7.24
N PRO A 441 -3.59 23.30 7.06
CA PRO A 441 -4.87 23.97 6.88
C PRO A 441 -5.65 23.38 5.71
N GLU A 442 -6.97 23.30 5.86
CA GLU A 442 -7.84 22.83 4.79
C GLU A 442 -7.99 23.90 3.70
N ASP A 443 -7.42 23.62 2.53
CA ASP A 443 -7.61 24.41 1.32
C ASP A 443 -8.90 23.92 0.64
N GLN A 444 -9.93 24.76 0.63
CA GLN A 444 -11.27 24.39 0.17
C GLN A 444 -11.31 24.05 -1.34
N ASP A 445 -10.53 24.74 -2.17
CA ASP A 445 -10.48 24.46 -3.62
C ASP A 445 -9.76 23.14 -3.89
N LEU A 446 -8.62 22.93 -3.21
CA LEU A 446 -7.90 21.67 -3.30
C LEU A 446 -8.73 20.49 -2.78
N SER A 447 -9.32 20.62 -1.60
CA SER A 447 -10.18 19.60 -0.98
C SER A 447 -11.32 19.23 -1.92
N LYS A 448 -12.02 20.22 -2.50
CA LYS A 448 -13.09 19.96 -3.46
C LYS A 448 -12.62 19.09 -4.64
N LYS A 449 -11.47 19.41 -5.25
CA LYS A 449 -10.91 18.63 -6.38
C LYS A 449 -10.56 17.20 -5.96
N MET A 450 -10.01 17.01 -4.76
CA MET A 450 -9.65 15.69 -4.24
C MET A 450 -10.91 14.87 -3.93
N VAL A 451 -11.89 15.48 -3.26
CA VAL A 451 -13.20 14.88 -2.94
C VAL A 451 -13.92 14.44 -4.22
N ASP A 452 -14.03 15.31 -5.22
CA ASP A 452 -14.69 15.00 -6.50
C ASP A 452 -14.04 13.77 -7.17
N GLN A 453 -12.72 13.63 -7.08
CA GLN A 453 -11.99 12.47 -7.64
C GLN A 453 -12.18 11.19 -6.83
N ILE A 454 -12.17 11.27 -5.50
CA ILE A 454 -12.40 10.13 -4.60
C ILE A 454 -13.85 9.61 -4.77
N LEU A 455 -14.85 10.51 -4.73
CA LEU A 455 -16.25 10.16 -4.94
C LEU A 455 -16.56 9.65 -6.35
N GLY A 456 -15.66 9.87 -7.32
CA GLY A 456 -15.74 9.26 -8.65
C GLY A 456 -15.54 7.75 -8.67
N ALA A 457 -14.99 7.15 -7.62
CA ALA A 457 -14.80 5.69 -7.51
C ALA A 457 -15.11 5.16 -6.10
N PRO A 458 -16.37 5.20 -5.63
CA PRO A 458 -16.72 4.61 -4.35
C PRO A 458 -16.77 3.07 -4.44
N PRO A 459 -16.69 2.35 -3.31
CA PRO A 459 -17.04 0.93 -3.26
C PRO A 459 -18.48 0.75 -3.75
N ARG A 460 -18.71 -0.26 -4.58
CA ARG A 460 -20.04 -0.63 -5.10
C ARG A 460 -20.14 -2.13 -5.11
N TYR A 461 -21.21 -2.69 -4.58
CA TYR A 461 -21.45 -4.13 -4.61
C TYR A 461 -21.81 -4.55 -6.04
N ASP A 462 -21.23 -5.65 -6.51
CA ASP A 462 -21.58 -6.30 -7.77
C ASP A 462 -22.31 -7.60 -7.44
N GLU A 463 -23.61 -7.65 -7.75
CA GLU A 463 -24.42 -8.83 -7.48
C GLU A 463 -24.00 -10.02 -8.34
N GLU A 464 -23.52 -9.79 -9.56
CA GLU A 464 -23.10 -10.85 -10.49
C GLU A 464 -21.75 -11.44 -10.06
N ALA A 465 -20.81 -10.58 -9.65
CA ALA A 465 -19.50 -11.04 -9.18
C ALA A 465 -19.52 -11.58 -7.74
N GLY A 466 -20.59 -11.33 -6.97
CA GLY A 466 -20.70 -11.72 -5.56
C GLY A 466 -19.71 -10.99 -4.64
N HIS A 467 -19.12 -9.90 -5.10
CA HIS A 467 -18.17 -9.07 -4.37
C HIS A 467 -18.27 -7.61 -4.82
N CYS A 468 -17.53 -6.68 -4.21
CA CYS A 468 -17.55 -5.29 -4.67
C CYS A 468 -17.01 -5.17 -6.11
N ALA A 469 -17.74 -4.52 -7.04
CA ALA A 469 -17.49 -4.41 -8.49
C ALA A 469 -16.11 -3.86 -8.86
N ASN A 470 -15.51 -3.06 -7.96
CA ASN A 470 -14.20 -2.46 -8.16
C ASN A 470 -13.08 -3.22 -7.42
N TRP A 471 -13.40 -4.34 -6.77
CA TRP A 471 -12.47 -5.22 -6.06
C TRP A 471 -11.95 -6.40 -6.91
N GLY A 472 -12.11 -6.38 -8.24
CA GLY A 472 -11.60 -7.47 -9.09
C GLY A 472 -10.06 -7.51 -9.25
N ARG A 473 -9.52 -8.69 -9.56
CA ARG A 473 -8.12 -8.87 -10.01
C ARG A 473 -7.83 -7.99 -11.24
N LEU A 474 -6.56 -7.61 -11.43
CA LEU A 474 -6.10 -6.73 -12.53
C LEU A 474 -6.61 -7.14 -13.92
N GLU A 475 -6.82 -8.43 -14.13
CA GLU A 475 -7.22 -9.04 -15.41
C GLU A 475 -8.70 -8.81 -15.76
N ASN A 476 -9.56 -8.52 -14.78
CA ASN A 476 -11.00 -8.33 -14.98
C ASN A 476 -11.38 -6.84 -15.18
N ARG A 477 -10.41 -5.96 -15.46
CA ARG A 477 -10.62 -4.51 -15.55
C ARG A 477 -11.34 -4.11 -16.84
N ARG A 478 -12.57 -3.61 -16.72
CA ARG A 478 -13.18 -2.68 -17.69
C ARG A 478 -13.15 -1.27 -17.11
N GLY A 479 -12.10 -0.49 -17.37
CA GLY A 479 -12.01 0.93 -16.99
C GLY A 479 -10.84 1.30 -16.07
N LYS A 480 -10.74 2.61 -15.75
CA LYS A 480 -9.59 3.29 -15.10
C LYS A 480 -9.68 3.38 -13.57
N SER A 481 -10.60 2.66 -12.92
CA SER A 481 -10.83 2.77 -11.47
C SER A 481 -9.90 1.84 -10.68
N HIS A 482 -9.25 2.37 -9.64
CA HIS A 482 -8.36 1.64 -8.73
C HIS A 482 -9.03 1.54 -7.34
N ALA A 483 -9.91 0.57 -7.11
CA ALA A 483 -10.43 0.34 -5.76
C ALA A 483 -9.75 -0.88 -5.11
N SER A 484 -8.63 -0.63 -4.43
CA SER A 484 -8.05 -1.54 -3.44
C SER A 484 -8.71 -1.36 -2.07
N LEU A 485 -8.52 -2.31 -1.16
CA LEU A 485 -8.82 -2.07 0.26
C LEU A 485 -7.98 -0.93 0.83
N TYR A 486 -6.73 -0.84 0.38
CA TYR A 486 -5.85 0.28 0.72
C TYR A 486 -6.43 1.64 0.33
N TYR A 487 -6.99 1.75 -0.88
CA TYR A 487 -7.71 2.96 -1.29
C TYR A 487 -8.96 3.17 -0.47
N THR A 488 -9.79 2.14 -0.27
CA THR A 488 -11.02 2.24 0.53
C THR A 488 -10.72 2.79 1.92
N TYR A 489 -9.65 2.31 2.56
CA TYR A 489 -9.22 2.79 3.87
C TYR A 489 -8.86 4.27 3.86
N TYR A 490 -7.92 4.67 3.01
CA TYR A 490 -7.49 6.07 2.98
C TYR A 490 -8.56 7.02 2.48
N ALA A 491 -9.46 6.59 1.59
CA ALA A 491 -10.60 7.40 1.17
C ALA A 491 -11.61 7.56 2.32
N THR A 492 -11.86 6.51 3.09
CA THR A 492 -12.67 6.60 4.32
C THR A 492 -12.04 7.57 5.31
N LEU A 493 -10.73 7.51 5.55
CA LEU A 493 -10.04 8.48 6.43
C LEU A 493 -10.10 9.92 5.91
N ALA A 494 -9.79 10.12 4.62
CA ALA A 494 -9.76 11.43 4.00
C ALA A 494 -11.13 12.11 4.06
N LEU A 495 -12.18 11.38 3.66
CA LEU A 495 -13.54 11.89 3.64
C LEU A 495 -14.12 12.02 5.05
N PHE A 496 -13.72 11.17 6.02
CA PHE A 496 -14.09 11.36 7.41
C PHE A 496 -13.53 12.66 8.00
N HIS A 497 -12.26 12.94 7.75
CA HIS A 497 -11.64 14.19 8.20
C HIS A 497 -12.21 15.43 7.49
N HIS A 498 -12.58 15.31 6.22
CA HIS A 498 -13.30 16.37 5.50
C HIS A 498 -14.72 16.57 6.05
N GLY A 499 -15.43 15.48 6.34
CA GLY A 499 -16.79 15.49 6.86
C GLY A 499 -17.84 15.90 5.82
N GLY A 500 -19.02 16.28 6.32
CA GLY A 500 -20.14 16.76 5.51
C GLY A 500 -20.70 15.74 4.52
N GLN A 501 -21.35 16.23 3.47
CA GLN A 501 -22.05 15.39 2.49
C GLN A 501 -21.14 14.35 1.81
N ALA A 502 -19.87 14.69 1.59
CA ALA A 502 -18.92 13.77 0.97
C ALA A 502 -18.62 12.56 1.86
N TRP A 503 -18.54 12.76 3.18
CA TRP A 503 -18.46 11.68 4.15
C TRP A 503 -19.72 10.81 4.11
N ASP A 504 -20.89 11.42 4.19
CA ASP A 504 -22.17 10.70 4.25
C ASP A 504 -22.37 9.81 3.01
N GLU A 505 -22.08 10.35 1.82
CA GLU A 505 -22.18 9.60 0.56
C GLU A 505 -21.21 8.42 0.50
N TRP A 506 -19.95 8.65 0.88
CA TRP A 506 -18.93 7.61 0.88
C TRP A 506 -19.24 6.52 1.90
N ASN A 507 -19.55 6.92 3.13
CA ASN A 507 -19.81 6.02 4.24
C ASN A 507 -20.98 5.09 3.93
N ALA A 508 -22.09 5.62 3.41
CA ALA A 508 -23.25 4.80 3.01
C ALA A 508 -22.86 3.68 2.03
N LYS A 509 -22.06 4.01 1.01
CA LYS A 509 -21.62 3.05 -0.03
C LYS A 509 -20.59 2.05 0.50
N MET A 510 -19.60 2.54 1.26
CA MET A 510 -18.57 1.71 1.87
C MET A 510 -19.19 0.70 2.84
N ARG A 511 -20.09 1.14 3.74
CA ARG A 511 -20.78 0.27 4.68
C ARG A 511 -21.63 -0.78 3.98
N ALA A 512 -22.46 -0.36 3.02
CA ALA A 512 -23.30 -1.28 2.26
C ALA A 512 -22.47 -2.39 1.59
N CYS A 513 -21.34 -2.04 0.95
CA CYS A 513 -20.45 -3.02 0.32
C CYS A 513 -19.81 -3.96 1.35
N THR A 514 -19.29 -3.39 2.44
CA THR A 514 -18.55 -4.13 3.46
C THR A 514 -19.46 -5.11 4.22
N LEU A 515 -20.69 -4.71 4.56
CA LEU A 515 -21.62 -5.54 5.31
C LEU A 515 -22.12 -6.76 4.53
N VAL A 516 -22.41 -6.57 3.24
CA VAL A 516 -22.91 -7.62 2.35
C VAL A 516 -21.83 -8.65 2.03
N THR A 517 -20.57 -8.22 1.90
CA THR A 517 -19.44 -9.09 1.53
C THR A 517 -18.82 -9.86 2.70
N GLN A 518 -19.26 -9.62 3.94
CA GLN A 518 -18.77 -10.37 5.09
C GLN A 518 -19.31 -11.79 5.08
N ALA A 519 -18.43 -12.79 5.27
CA ALA A 519 -18.84 -14.18 5.39
C ALA A 519 -19.79 -14.39 6.58
N LYS A 520 -20.93 -15.03 6.35
CA LYS A 520 -22.00 -15.20 7.35
C LYS A 520 -22.06 -16.60 7.98
N THR A 521 -21.39 -17.59 7.41
CA THR A 521 -21.50 -19.01 7.79
C THR A 521 -20.15 -19.72 7.86
N GLY A 522 -20.15 -20.89 8.52
CA GLY A 522 -18.97 -21.73 8.67
C GLY A 522 -17.84 -21.07 9.48
N HIS A 523 -16.65 -21.67 9.44
CA HIS A 523 -15.49 -21.12 10.15
C HIS A 523 -15.01 -19.76 9.62
N ARG A 524 -15.39 -19.42 8.37
CA ARG A 524 -15.17 -18.10 7.75
C ARG A 524 -16.02 -16.99 8.34
N LYS A 525 -17.09 -17.29 9.10
CA LYS A 525 -18.01 -16.29 9.64
C LYS A 525 -17.24 -15.14 10.30
N GLY A 526 -17.56 -13.92 9.87
CA GLY A 526 -16.97 -12.68 10.36
C GLY A 526 -15.82 -12.14 9.50
N SER A 527 -15.18 -12.97 8.67
CA SER A 527 -14.09 -12.56 7.78
C SER A 527 -14.57 -12.04 6.42
N TRP A 528 -13.62 -11.54 5.62
CA TRP A 528 -13.84 -11.14 4.23
C TRP A 528 -12.86 -11.85 3.31
N ASP A 529 -13.33 -12.22 2.11
CA ASP A 529 -12.50 -12.87 1.09
C ASP A 529 -11.52 -11.87 0.45
N PRO A 530 -10.24 -12.22 0.24
CA PRO A 530 -9.22 -11.35 -0.36
C PRO A 530 -9.35 -11.25 -1.89
N VAL A 531 -10.53 -10.84 -2.36
CA VAL A 531 -10.86 -10.74 -3.79
C VAL A 531 -10.15 -9.56 -4.49
N VAL A 532 -9.72 -8.55 -3.72
CA VAL A 532 -8.97 -7.37 -4.18
C VAL A 532 -7.55 -7.70 -4.62
N TRP A 533 -7.01 -6.94 -5.58
CA TRP A 533 -5.64 -7.11 -6.06
C TRP A 533 -4.57 -6.94 -4.96
N ASP A 534 -4.81 -6.09 -3.96
CA ASP A 534 -3.93 -5.91 -2.80
C ASP A 534 -4.20 -6.94 -1.69
N GLY A 535 -5.21 -7.78 -1.84
CA GLY A 535 -5.50 -8.90 -0.93
C GLY A 535 -4.42 -9.97 -0.97
N GLN A 536 -3.71 -10.12 -2.09
CA GLN A 536 -2.61 -11.09 -2.22
C GLN A 536 -1.42 -10.82 -1.28
N TRP A 537 -1.28 -9.62 -0.72
CA TRP A 537 -0.15 -9.27 0.14
C TRP A 537 -0.28 -9.90 1.52
N GLY A 538 -1.44 -9.77 2.17
CA GLY A 538 -1.67 -10.29 3.52
C GLY A 538 -2.88 -11.23 3.66
N GLY A 539 -3.47 -11.63 2.53
CA GLY A 539 -4.55 -12.61 2.46
C GLY A 539 -5.81 -12.20 3.21
N ARG A 540 -6.57 -13.21 3.64
CA ARG A 540 -7.82 -13.04 4.42
C ARG A 540 -7.62 -12.23 5.70
N VAL A 541 -6.47 -12.34 6.36
CA VAL A 541 -6.17 -11.56 7.59
C VAL A 541 -6.12 -10.07 7.28
N TYR A 542 -5.33 -9.67 6.27
CA TYR A 542 -5.27 -8.28 5.80
C TYR A 542 -6.65 -7.77 5.43
N THR A 543 -7.38 -8.54 4.63
CA THR A 543 -8.70 -8.14 4.13
C THR A 543 -9.70 -7.97 5.27
N THR A 544 -9.67 -8.87 6.25
CA THR A 544 -10.54 -8.78 7.43
C THR A 544 -10.18 -7.58 8.30
N ALA A 545 -8.91 -7.37 8.61
CA ALA A 545 -8.47 -6.25 9.43
C ALA A 545 -8.79 -4.88 8.80
N PHE A 546 -8.58 -4.71 7.48
CA PHE A 546 -8.93 -3.47 6.79
C PHE A 546 -10.44 -3.19 6.79
N ASN A 547 -11.28 -4.20 6.56
CA ASN A 547 -12.73 -4.02 6.59
C ASN A 547 -13.23 -3.68 8.00
N ILE A 548 -12.67 -4.31 9.04
CA ILE A 548 -12.95 -3.92 10.43
C ILE A 548 -12.57 -2.45 10.64
N MET A 549 -11.33 -2.05 10.32
CA MET A 549 -10.89 -0.66 10.54
C MET A 549 -11.70 0.37 9.75
N ASN A 550 -12.21 0.04 8.56
CA ASN A 550 -13.13 0.91 7.80
C ASN A 550 -14.45 1.12 8.57
N LEU A 551 -14.97 0.08 9.21
CA LEU A 551 -16.16 0.13 10.07
C LEU A 551 -15.89 0.72 11.46
N GLU A 552 -14.63 0.99 11.80
CA GLU A 552 -14.24 1.61 13.07
C GLU A 552 -14.10 3.13 13.01
N VAL A 553 -13.96 3.71 11.81
CA VAL A 553 -13.55 5.11 11.63
C VAL A 553 -14.39 6.09 12.45
N TYR A 554 -15.69 5.83 12.62
CA TYR A 554 -16.65 6.66 13.37
C TYR A 554 -16.14 7.06 14.75
N TYR A 555 -15.61 6.09 15.48
CA TYR A 555 -15.19 6.23 16.88
C TYR A 555 -13.68 6.11 17.07
N ARG A 556 -12.99 5.55 16.07
CA ARG A 556 -11.54 5.34 16.12
C ARG A 556 -10.76 6.65 16.05
N TYR A 557 -11.27 7.63 15.31
CA TYR A 557 -10.60 8.89 15.03
C TYR A 557 -11.52 10.08 15.32
N LEU A 558 -10.91 11.22 15.66
CA LEU A 558 -11.60 12.51 15.66
C LEU A 558 -11.41 13.23 14.32
N PRO A 559 -12.44 13.91 13.79
CA PRO A 559 -12.37 14.57 12.50
C PRO A 559 -11.51 15.85 12.61
N CYS A 560 -10.29 15.79 12.06
CA CYS A 560 -9.19 16.70 12.38
C CYS A 560 -9.48 18.18 12.08
N TYR A 561 -10.23 18.48 11.01
CA TYR A 561 -10.54 19.86 10.63
C TYR A 561 -11.62 20.49 11.51
N GLN A 562 -12.43 19.67 12.17
CA GLN A 562 -13.56 20.08 13.01
C GLN A 562 -13.14 20.25 14.46
N VAL A 563 -12.28 19.36 14.98
CA VAL A 563 -11.81 19.42 16.38
C VAL A 563 -10.53 20.25 16.57
N GLY A 564 -9.82 20.52 15.48
CA GLY A 564 -8.47 21.10 15.52
C GLY A 564 -7.40 20.01 15.48
N SER A 565 -6.47 20.14 14.54
CA SER A 565 -5.54 19.05 14.20
C SER A 565 -4.53 18.72 15.29
N ASP A 566 -4.25 19.62 16.22
CA ASP A 566 -3.36 19.40 17.36
C ASP A 566 -4.10 19.05 18.66
N PHE A 567 -5.44 18.89 18.62
CA PHE A 567 -6.21 18.50 19.79
C PHE A 567 -5.71 17.17 20.38
N GLY A 568 -5.45 17.14 21.68
CA GLY A 568 -4.99 15.94 22.39
C GLY A 568 -3.59 15.47 22.03
N LEU A 569 -2.76 16.29 21.35
CA LEU A 569 -1.39 15.94 20.99
C LEU A 569 -0.36 16.69 21.83
N ALA A 570 0.69 16.00 22.27
CA ALA A 570 1.84 16.62 22.90
C ALA A 570 2.57 17.58 21.95
N LYS A 571 3.32 18.51 22.54
CA LYS A 571 4.21 19.42 21.80
C LYS A 571 5.30 18.62 21.08
N LEU A 572 5.66 19.11 19.89
CA LEU A 572 6.86 18.63 19.19
C LEU A 572 8.10 19.07 19.98
N VAL A 573 9.13 18.24 20.01
CA VAL A 573 10.38 18.55 20.70
C VAL A 573 11.36 19.29 19.79
N SER A 574 12.19 20.13 20.38
CA SER A 574 13.34 20.75 19.73
C SER A 574 14.40 19.70 19.37
N ASP A 575 15.37 20.07 18.51
CA ASP A 575 16.46 19.17 18.14
C ASP A 575 17.37 18.85 19.35
N THR A 576 17.58 19.81 20.26
CA THR A 576 18.32 19.57 21.50
C THR A 576 17.61 18.57 22.41
N GLU A 577 16.30 18.72 22.62
CA GLU A 577 15.50 17.75 23.38
C GLU A 577 15.50 16.37 22.70
N TRP A 578 15.47 16.33 21.37
CA TRP A 578 15.56 15.09 20.61
C TRP A 578 16.90 14.38 20.77
N ASP A 579 18.02 15.11 20.74
CA ASP A 579 19.35 14.52 20.96
C ASP A 579 19.46 13.90 22.35
N GLN A 580 18.86 14.54 23.37
CA GLN A 580 18.76 13.97 24.71
C GLN A 580 17.93 12.68 24.73
N VAL A 581 16.78 12.65 24.05
CA VAL A 581 15.96 11.44 23.91
C VAL A 581 16.75 10.30 23.28
N LEU A 582 17.56 10.57 22.25
CA LEU A 582 18.41 9.57 21.61
C LEU A 582 19.52 9.08 22.57
N GLU A 583 20.12 9.97 23.35
CA GLU A 583 21.12 9.59 24.35
C GLU A 583 20.52 8.71 25.45
N ASP A 584 19.34 9.08 25.96
CA ASP A 584 18.62 8.32 26.96
C ASP A 584 18.21 6.94 26.42
N ALA A 585 17.70 6.89 25.19
CA ALA A 585 17.37 5.62 24.53
C ALA A 585 18.58 4.69 24.41
N ARG A 586 19.78 5.21 24.11
CA ARG A 586 21.03 4.43 24.09
C ARG A 586 21.41 3.89 25.48
N LYS A 587 21.02 4.60 26.55
CA LYS A 587 21.19 4.18 27.95
C LYS A 587 20.03 3.30 28.44
N GLY A 588 19.06 2.97 27.59
CA GLY A 588 17.85 2.21 27.96
C GLY A 588 16.85 3.01 28.79
N LYS A 589 16.97 4.33 28.84
CA LYS A 589 16.06 5.25 29.55
C LYS A 589 15.04 5.83 28.58
N PHE A 590 13.78 5.88 29.01
CA PHE A 590 12.66 6.38 28.20
C PHE A 590 11.75 7.23 29.10
N SER A 591 12.10 8.49 29.38
CA SER A 591 11.32 9.43 30.22
C SER A 591 10.19 10.11 29.44
N GLU A 592 9.10 10.51 30.10
CA GLU A 592 8.01 11.30 29.51
C GLU A 592 8.47 12.69 29.06
N VAL A 593 7.96 13.14 27.91
CA VAL A 593 8.12 14.53 27.48
C VAL A 593 7.02 15.35 28.15
N THR A 594 7.23 15.78 29.39
CA THR A 594 6.27 16.64 30.09
C THR A 594 6.41 18.09 29.62
N GLY A 595 5.58 18.46 28.65
CA GLY A 595 5.47 19.83 28.16
C GLY A 595 4.40 20.63 28.90
N ARG A 596 4.64 21.01 30.16
CA ARG A 596 3.99 22.19 30.76
C ARG A 596 5.10 23.15 31.19
N GLU A 597 5.00 24.41 30.76
CA GLU A 597 5.81 25.48 31.33
C GLU A 597 5.37 25.67 32.79
N ASP A 598 6.13 25.12 33.73
CA ASP A 598 6.36 25.83 34.97
C ASP A 598 7.88 25.90 35.20
N GLY A 599 8.35 27.13 35.43
CA GLY A 599 9.68 27.36 35.92
C GLY A 599 9.71 27.06 37.41
N SER A 600 9.82 25.81 37.81
CA SER A 600 10.24 25.47 39.16
C SER A 600 10.94 24.11 39.21
N ARG A 601 12.27 24.16 39.07
CA ARG A 601 13.15 23.04 39.37
C ARG A 601 13.17 22.84 40.90
N THR A 602 12.63 21.72 41.37
CA THR A 602 13.04 21.11 42.64
C THR A 602 13.02 19.59 42.50
N GLU A 603 14.21 19.00 42.41
CA GLU A 603 14.43 17.56 42.54
C GLU A 603 14.47 17.16 44.02
N PRO A 604 13.95 15.97 44.39
CA PRO A 604 14.46 15.21 45.51
C PRO A 604 15.43 14.13 45.01
N VAL A 605 16.64 14.17 45.57
CA VAL A 605 17.70 13.19 45.40
C VAL A 605 17.39 11.93 46.21
N GLU A 606 17.47 10.75 45.58
CA GLU A 606 17.69 9.45 46.24
C GLU A 606 18.71 8.60 45.45
N PRO A 607 19.44 7.68 46.13
CA PRO A 607 20.87 7.48 45.88
C PRO A 607 21.18 6.49 44.75
N GLU A 608 22.31 6.77 44.11
CA GLU A 608 22.91 6.02 42.99
C GLU A 608 23.10 4.53 43.29
N ALA A 609 22.47 3.68 42.47
CA ALA A 609 23.03 2.38 42.14
C ALA A 609 24.15 2.59 41.10
N LYS A 610 25.36 2.11 41.40
CA LYS A 610 26.55 2.24 40.54
C LYS A 610 26.26 1.77 39.11
N PRO A 611 26.67 2.55 38.08
CA PRO A 611 26.59 2.09 36.70
C PRO A 611 27.61 0.99 36.44
N GLU A 612 27.17 -0.11 35.83
CA GLU A 612 28.08 -1.05 35.17
C GLU A 612 28.84 -0.31 34.05
N PRO A 613 30.15 -0.59 33.87
CA PRO A 613 30.93 0.08 32.85
C PRO A 613 30.43 -0.29 31.43
N PRO A 614 30.46 0.66 30.48
CA PRO A 614 30.12 0.37 29.10
C PRO A 614 31.03 -0.73 28.57
N LYS A 615 30.44 -1.77 27.96
CA LYS A 615 31.22 -2.82 27.31
C LYS A 615 32.12 -2.20 26.24
N PRO A 616 33.40 -2.62 26.16
CA PRO A 616 34.34 -2.04 25.21
C PRO A 616 33.85 -2.27 23.78
N THR A 617 33.81 -1.20 22.99
CA THR A 617 33.67 -1.29 21.54
C THR A 617 34.89 -2.05 21.01
N LYS A 618 34.65 -3.14 20.29
CA LYS A 618 35.73 -3.94 19.70
C LYS A 618 36.63 -3.03 18.85
N ASP A 619 37.94 -3.20 19.00
CA ASP A 619 38.93 -2.52 18.16
C ASP A 619 38.91 -3.10 16.73
N ALA A 620 39.62 -2.45 15.81
CA ALA A 620 39.67 -2.86 14.40
C ALA A 620 40.16 -4.31 14.24
N ALA A 621 41.12 -4.75 15.06
CA ALA A 621 41.67 -6.11 15.01
C ALA A 621 40.62 -7.16 15.40
N ALA A 622 39.87 -6.92 16.48
CA ALA A 622 38.79 -7.80 16.91
C ALA A 622 37.62 -7.83 15.91
N LEU A 623 37.32 -6.69 15.26
CA LEU A 623 36.32 -6.63 14.20
C LEU A 623 36.77 -7.35 12.93
N ILE A 624 38.05 -7.26 12.55
CA ILE A 624 38.61 -8.02 11.42
C ILE A 624 38.53 -9.53 11.70
N ALA A 625 38.82 -9.96 12.93
CA ALA A 625 38.67 -11.36 13.33
C ALA A 625 37.22 -11.84 13.24
N ASP A 626 36.26 -11.00 13.63
CA ASP A 626 34.83 -11.31 13.57
C ASP A 626 34.30 -11.52 12.15
N LEU A 627 34.98 -10.99 11.10
CA LEU A 627 34.62 -11.24 9.70
C LEU A 627 34.75 -12.72 9.31
N ALA A 628 35.56 -13.50 10.05
CA ALA A 628 35.70 -14.94 9.86
C ALA A 628 34.76 -15.77 10.75
N SER A 629 33.89 -15.13 11.55
CA SER A 629 32.96 -15.83 12.45
C SER A 629 32.03 -16.77 11.67
N GLY A 630 31.68 -17.92 12.24
CA GLY A 630 30.64 -18.80 11.69
C GLY A 630 29.23 -18.18 11.74
N ASP A 631 29.01 -17.19 12.62
CA ASP A 631 27.74 -16.49 12.78
C ASP A 631 27.60 -15.31 11.79
N MET A 632 26.53 -15.35 10.98
CA MET A 632 26.26 -14.37 9.94
C MET A 632 26.05 -12.96 10.50
N MET A 633 25.38 -12.82 11.65
CA MET A 633 25.12 -11.50 12.26
C MET A 633 26.40 -10.87 12.80
N THR A 634 27.30 -11.67 13.36
CA THR A 634 28.63 -11.25 13.80
C THR A 634 29.45 -10.73 12.61
N ARG A 635 29.50 -11.47 11.50
CA ARG A 635 30.18 -11.02 10.27
C ARG A 635 29.59 -9.71 9.72
N ARG A 636 28.25 -9.61 9.66
CA ARG A 636 27.55 -8.40 9.19
C ARG A 636 27.84 -7.17 10.06
N ASN A 637 27.75 -7.33 11.38
CA ASN A 637 27.99 -6.24 12.33
C ASN A 637 29.45 -5.80 12.31
N ALA A 638 30.39 -6.75 12.19
CA ALA A 638 31.80 -6.45 12.05
C ALA A 638 32.08 -5.66 10.76
N ALA A 639 31.55 -6.12 9.62
CA ALA A 639 31.70 -5.42 8.34
C ALA A 639 31.11 -4.01 8.39
N LYS A 640 29.89 -3.85 8.94
CA LYS A 640 29.24 -2.54 9.12
C LYS A 640 30.08 -1.61 10.01
N ALA A 641 30.60 -2.10 11.13
CA ALA A 641 31.40 -1.31 12.06
C ALA A 641 32.75 -0.88 11.46
N LEU A 642 33.43 -1.76 10.71
CA LEU A 642 34.67 -1.43 10.00
C LEU A 642 34.44 -0.36 8.92
N THR A 643 33.38 -0.52 8.14
CA THR A 643 32.96 0.44 7.11
C THR A 643 32.57 1.80 7.70
N GLN A 644 31.85 1.85 8.82
CA GLN A 644 31.50 3.09 9.51
C GLN A 644 32.72 3.83 10.09
N LYS A 645 33.76 3.07 10.45
CA LYS A 645 35.04 3.62 10.90
C LYS A 645 35.95 4.04 9.75
N ALA A 646 35.58 3.75 8.50
CA ALA A 646 36.42 3.88 7.32
C ALA A 646 37.81 3.23 7.53
N GLU A 647 37.82 2.05 8.18
CA GLU A 647 39.04 1.37 8.60
C GLU A 647 39.79 0.79 7.40
N VAL A 648 40.73 1.55 6.83
CA VAL A 648 41.48 1.20 5.61
C VAL A 648 42.23 -0.13 5.77
N SER A 649 42.73 -0.42 6.98
CA SER A 649 43.46 -1.66 7.27
C SER A 649 42.59 -2.93 7.12
N ALA A 650 41.27 -2.79 7.11
CA ALA A 650 40.32 -3.89 6.99
C ALA A 650 39.91 -4.22 5.54
N ILE A 651 40.31 -3.40 4.55
CA ILE A 651 39.95 -3.60 3.13
C ILE A 651 40.24 -5.02 2.64
N PRO A 652 41.45 -5.60 2.85
CA PRO A 652 41.74 -6.95 2.38
C PRO A 652 40.83 -8.01 3.01
N ALA A 653 40.52 -7.85 4.30
CA ALA A 653 39.65 -8.76 5.04
C ALA A 653 38.19 -8.65 4.59
N LEU A 654 37.71 -7.45 4.27
CA LEU A 654 36.36 -7.21 3.76
C LEU A 654 36.19 -7.74 2.34
N ILE A 655 37.18 -7.55 1.46
CA ILE A 655 37.17 -8.14 0.11
C ILE A 655 37.22 -9.67 0.20
N HIS A 656 38.06 -10.22 1.08
CA HIS A 656 38.10 -11.67 1.29
C HIS A 656 36.74 -12.19 1.78
N ALA A 657 36.15 -11.57 2.80
CA ALA A 657 34.84 -11.93 3.33
C ALA A 657 33.76 -11.87 2.23
N ALA A 658 33.73 -10.81 1.42
CA ALA A 658 32.80 -10.68 0.30
C ALA A 658 32.98 -11.78 -0.76
N LYS A 659 34.22 -12.20 -1.04
CA LYS A 659 34.51 -13.29 -1.99
C LYS A 659 34.10 -14.66 -1.47
N THR A 660 34.29 -14.92 -0.18
CA THR A 660 34.09 -16.25 0.42
C THR A 660 32.71 -16.46 1.02
N GLU A 661 31.90 -15.40 1.20
CA GLU A 661 30.60 -15.48 1.84
C GLU A 661 29.60 -16.32 1.00
N PRO A 662 29.13 -17.49 1.51
CA PRO A 662 28.21 -18.35 0.77
C PRO A 662 26.73 -17.99 0.96
N THR A 663 26.41 -17.09 1.89
CA THR A 663 25.01 -16.75 2.24
C THR A 663 24.48 -15.52 1.49
N SER A 664 23.23 -15.16 1.76
CA SER A 664 22.59 -13.91 1.30
C SER A 664 23.29 -12.64 1.81
N LEU A 665 24.28 -12.75 2.70
CA LEU A 665 25.07 -11.62 3.18
C LEU A 665 26.06 -11.10 2.11
N ARG A 666 26.44 -11.91 1.11
CA ARG A 666 27.46 -11.54 0.11
C ARG A 666 27.17 -10.23 -0.64
N PRO A 667 25.96 -9.98 -1.19
CA PRO A 667 25.63 -8.69 -1.82
C PRO A 667 25.77 -7.50 -0.85
N VAL A 668 25.46 -7.68 0.44
CA VAL A 668 25.57 -6.62 1.45
C VAL A 668 27.03 -6.26 1.72
N LEU A 669 27.93 -7.26 1.79
CA LEU A 669 29.37 -7.03 1.94
C LEU A 669 29.96 -6.32 0.71
N VAL A 670 29.52 -6.71 -0.49
CA VAL A 670 29.88 -6.04 -1.74
C VAL A 670 29.42 -4.58 -1.74
N GLU A 671 28.21 -4.30 -1.27
CA GLU A 671 27.69 -2.93 -1.18
C GLU A 671 28.46 -2.07 -0.16
N TYR A 672 28.81 -2.64 1.00
CA TYR A 672 29.58 -1.95 2.06
C TYR A 672 30.98 -1.51 1.63
N LEU A 673 31.58 -2.18 0.65
CA LEU A 673 32.87 -1.76 0.10
C LEU A 673 32.79 -0.38 -0.59
N GLY A 674 31.60 0.07 -1.01
CA GLY A 674 31.38 1.39 -1.59
C GLY A 674 31.73 2.58 -0.68
N ALA A 675 31.96 2.35 0.63
CA ALA A 675 32.47 3.39 1.53
C ALA A 675 33.96 3.72 1.32
N TYR A 676 34.75 2.80 0.76
CA TYR A 676 36.19 2.96 0.55
C TYR A 676 36.50 3.58 -0.81
N ARG A 677 36.02 4.81 -1.00
CA ARG A 677 35.96 5.50 -2.30
C ARG A 677 37.32 5.78 -2.93
N GLU A 678 38.37 5.83 -2.13
CA GLU A 678 39.74 6.14 -2.55
C GLU A 678 40.62 4.90 -2.74
N SER A 679 40.06 3.69 -2.59
CA SER A 679 40.80 2.43 -2.74
C SER A 679 40.66 1.85 -4.15
N ASP A 680 41.74 1.87 -4.92
CA ASP A 680 41.81 1.24 -6.24
C ASP A 680 41.54 -0.27 -6.15
N GLU A 681 41.98 -0.94 -5.08
CA GLU A 681 41.74 -2.37 -4.85
C GLU A 681 40.24 -2.68 -4.71
N VAL A 682 39.51 -1.81 -4.01
CA VAL A 682 38.06 -1.93 -3.86
C VAL A 682 37.35 -1.66 -5.20
N ILE A 683 37.77 -0.62 -5.92
CA ILE A 683 37.20 -0.29 -7.24
C ILE A 683 37.38 -1.45 -8.23
N GLU A 684 38.57 -2.04 -8.28
CA GLU A 684 38.85 -3.20 -9.14
C GLU A 684 38.01 -4.42 -8.76
N TYR A 685 37.89 -4.71 -7.46
CA TYR A 685 37.03 -5.78 -6.99
C TYR A 685 35.56 -5.56 -7.38
N LEU A 686 35.01 -4.37 -7.12
CA LEU A 686 33.62 -4.05 -7.46
C LEU A 686 33.36 -4.12 -8.97
N ILE A 687 34.29 -3.65 -9.81
CA ILE A 687 34.17 -3.80 -11.27
C ILE A 687 34.11 -5.28 -11.66
N SER A 688 34.91 -6.14 -11.03
CA SER A 688 34.87 -7.59 -11.30
C SER A 688 33.54 -8.23 -10.89
N GLU A 689 32.91 -7.78 -9.81
CA GLU A 689 31.65 -8.33 -9.32
C GLU A 689 30.42 -7.90 -10.14
N VAL A 690 30.51 -6.81 -10.93
CA VAL A 690 29.49 -6.46 -11.94
C VAL A 690 29.34 -7.57 -12.98
N ASP A 691 30.41 -8.33 -13.23
CA ASP A 691 30.45 -9.45 -14.18
C ASP A 691 30.29 -10.83 -13.51
N SER A 692 29.97 -10.90 -12.22
CA SER A 692 29.91 -12.15 -11.41
C SER A 692 28.86 -13.19 -11.84
N GLY A 693 27.97 -12.85 -12.79
CA GLY A 693 26.88 -13.72 -13.26
C GLY A 693 25.67 -13.81 -12.32
N ASP A 694 25.81 -13.40 -11.05
CA ASP A 694 24.70 -13.29 -10.08
C ASP A 694 24.10 -11.87 -10.13
N GLU A 695 22.79 -11.78 -10.37
CA GLU A 695 22.09 -10.49 -10.53
C GLU A 695 22.12 -9.63 -9.26
N ARG A 696 22.07 -10.22 -8.07
CA ARG A 696 22.06 -9.47 -6.80
C ARG A 696 23.45 -8.90 -6.51
N ILE A 697 24.49 -9.68 -6.77
CA ILE A 697 25.88 -9.26 -6.60
C ILE A 697 26.24 -8.17 -7.62
N ALA A 698 25.87 -8.35 -8.89
CA ALA A 698 26.11 -7.34 -9.93
C ALA A 698 25.41 -6.01 -9.64
N ARG A 699 24.18 -6.04 -9.10
CA ARG A 699 23.46 -4.85 -8.66
C ARG A 699 24.14 -4.17 -7.47
N ALA A 700 24.52 -4.93 -6.44
CA ALA A 700 25.22 -4.39 -5.28
C ALA A 700 26.56 -3.75 -5.67
N ALA A 701 27.33 -4.40 -6.55
CA ALA A 701 28.59 -3.87 -7.07
C ALA A 701 28.40 -2.58 -7.87
N HIS A 702 27.33 -2.51 -8.69
CA HIS A 702 26.99 -1.29 -9.41
C HIS A 702 26.60 -0.15 -8.45
N THR A 703 25.77 -0.42 -7.44
CA THR A 703 25.40 0.54 -6.40
C THR A 703 26.65 1.06 -5.67
N ALA A 704 27.54 0.17 -5.24
CA ALA A 704 28.79 0.53 -4.59
C ALA A 704 29.67 1.41 -5.48
N LEU A 705 29.82 1.08 -6.78
CA LEU A 705 30.58 1.90 -7.73
C LEU A 705 29.94 3.27 -7.97
N THR A 706 28.62 3.39 -7.94
CA THR A 706 27.95 4.70 -8.08
C THR A 706 28.13 5.60 -6.86
N ALA A 707 28.43 5.03 -5.69
CA ALA A 707 28.77 5.79 -4.49
C ALA A 707 30.21 6.37 -4.54
N ILE A 708 31.05 5.89 -5.46
CA ILE A 708 32.44 6.33 -5.63
C ILE A 708 32.47 7.46 -6.68
N SER A 709 32.82 8.68 -6.24
CA SER A 709 32.90 9.86 -7.10
C SER A 709 34.24 9.91 -7.85
N GLY A 710 34.24 9.54 -9.12
CA GLY A 710 35.36 9.74 -10.04
C GLY A 710 34.91 9.54 -11.49
N GLU A 711 35.16 10.50 -12.38
CA GLU A 711 34.69 10.49 -13.77
C GLU A 711 35.11 9.21 -14.52
N GLN A 712 36.38 8.80 -14.33
CA GLN A 712 36.93 7.58 -14.91
C GLN A 712 36.32 6.29 -14.33
N THR A 713 36.03 6.27 -13.03
CA THR A 713 35.39 5.12 -12.34
C THR A 713 33.93 4.97 -12.76
N MET A 714 33.22 6.08 -12.91
CA MET A 714 31.85 6.12 -13.40
C MET A 714 31.75 5.65 -14.85
N GLU A 715 32.68 6.04 -15.71
CA GLU A 715 32.74 5.57 -17.09
C GLU A 715 33.02 4.06 -17.18
N ARG A 716 33.98 3.55 -16.38
CA ARG A 716 34.28 2.11 -16.27
C ARG A 716 33.08 1.31 -15.76
N SER A 717 32.42 1.78 -14.69
CA SER A 717 31.21 1.17 -14.13
C SER A 717 30.05 1.16 -15.12
N ALA A 718 29.77 2.29 -15.78
CA ALA A 718 28.70 2.40 -16.77
C ALA A 718 28.96 1.51 -18.00
N THR A 719 30.22 1.30 -18.37
CA THR A 719 30.61 0.43 -19.47
C THR A 719 30.45 -1.04 -19.11
N ALA A 720 30.94 -1.47 -17.93
CA ALA A 720 30.75 -2.83 -17.42
C ALA A 720 29.26 -3.18 -17.28
N TRP A 721 28.46 -2.27 -16.70
CA TRP A 721 27.02 -2.45 -16.52
C TRP A 721 26.25 -2.59 -17.85
N ARG A 722 26.57 -1.76 -18.85
CA ARG A 722 25.98 -1.86 -20.20
C ARG A 722 26.33 -3.21 -20.85
N SER A 723 27.58 -3.64 -20.72
CA SER A 723 28.06 -4.92 -21.27
C SER A 723 27.33 -6.11 -20.62
N TRP A 724 27.24 -6.14 -19.29
CA TRP A 724 26.49 -7.16 -18.55
C TRP A 724 24.99 -7.20 -18.93
N ARG A 725 24.32 -6.05 -18.98
CA ARG A 725 22.90 -5.96 -19.38
C ARG A 725 22.65 -6.50 -20.79
N ASN A 726 23.58 -6.29 -21.72
CA ASN A 726 23.47 -6.80 -23.07
C ASN A 726 23.65 -8.32 -23.11
N ARG A 727 24.62 -8.88 -22.38
CA ARG A 727 24.80 -10.34 -22.27
C ARG A 727 23.61 -11.05 -21.63
N LEU A 728 22.96 -10.46 -20.61
CA LEU A 728 21.72 -11.01 -20.06
C LEU A 728 20.58 -11.08 -21.10
N LYS A 729 20.48 -10.08 -21.98
CA LYS A 729 19.47 -10.07 -23.05
C LYS A 729 19.77 -11.11 -24.12
N GLU A 730 21.05 -11.43 -24.35
CA GLU A 730 21.48 -12.47 -25.29
C GLU A 730 21.39 -13.88 -24.69
N GLY A 731 21.68 -14.05 -23.40
CA GLY A 731 21.55 -15.31 -22.67
C GLY A 731 20.09 -15.75 -22.44
N LYS A 732 19.14 -14.81 -22.39
CA LYS A 732 17.69 -15.11 -22.39
C LYS A 732 17.12 -15.44 -23.77
N LYS A 733 17.94 -15.35 -24.84
CA LYS A 733 17.56 -15.67 -26.23
C LYS A 733 18.12 -17.00 -26.74
N LYS A 734 19.09 -17.59 -26.05
CA LYS A 734 19.53 -18.99 -26.25
C LYS A 734 18.79 -19.89 -25.27
#